data_AF-A0A917LXH3-F1
#
_entry.id   AF-A0A917LXH3-F1
#
_cell.length_a   1.000
_cell.length_b   1.000
_cell.length_c   1.000
_cell.angle_alpha   90.00
_cell.angle_beta   90.00
_cell.angle_gamma   90.00
#
_symmetry.space_group_name_H-M   'P 1'
#
loop_
_entity.id
_entity.type
_entity.pdbx_description
1 polymer ?
#
loop_
_entity_poly.entity_id
_entity_poly.type
_entity_poly.pdbx_seq_one_letter_code
_entity_poly.pdbx_strand_id
1 'polypeptide(L)'
;MSDRRRTSASEPSAGVSRRHLLGATAVLGSAVAVTAGPAEPASAAVVLGSAVPMGNLGLTSAVAGRHRDVFRSFALTNSSGIGVIQVGTVRYLATFNAGDGADTVQVFNADTGALHFRASTPGKADGNFAHDGRGTLYFSSGAALMAVSVPNRTIRRIGTAPSGVTNLYEFQIDHQGRLWAGTFPAGIVLCLDPSTGREIARTPVLGSGNQYARGLSISPDRRTIWAGSGTGAPALYRIDVDRPSAPQRIPIPGVGGNSIVSRTVAFGRRVFVWHENSSGKEVVSEYDLVTKSWAASTVVMTARSMTQPDSQGYVYVNGYGVLRRFRPEDPQIVVETVGTLPQRYTVHIALAGGKLYLLTEGASVLAADRMTTAAAQERHVDYAVVPVPLATQSMTIDRARSTVYAGGFKGDGLCSTQLTTGAFAHSAPTAGIEQIERMMVDGDRLYIGSYPSGVIVDHLLPRGVKDPGSYRQLATLGTSHLQSRIYAWASATSHVVFGTVPETGRRGGVLGVVNRSTGAVHVYGELLPELSIVGLTATGNTVYGTTSVRGGLGAAEYAGDAQVFAFDTSTGKLLWRRTLPGTKELYQPILMGSKLYVATLDTVVELRLSDGAPLRTFVLGSRTGQPGWQNVAMIQIPGTTRLAHLAWGTLTVLSTATGLYDRVLTDAHRHLDLDGAGNLWATVRNDVVKLRMEPTGQGDTAYMPPSVSPFRDVSTTQQFYKEMAWLAARKISTGWDDGTYRPLRPINRDAMAAFLYRMAGSPAYTPPRVSPFRDVSTTQQFYKEMAWLAARGISTGWTEADGSRTYRPLQPINRDAMAAFLYRMVASTL
;
A
#
# COMPACT_ATOMS: atom_id res chain seq x y z
N MET A 1 -25.17 -57.13 32.11
CA MET A 1 -25.26 -57.28 33.58
C MET A 1 -25.69 -55.92 34.12
N SER A 2 -27.00 -55.67 34.23
CA SER A 2 -27.87 -56.06 35.35
C SER A 2 -27.36 -55.40 36.64
N ASP A 3 -28.13 -54.63 37.40
CA ASP A 3 -29.57 -54.43 37.46
C ASP A 3 -29.83 -53.46 38.63
N ARG A 4 -31.09 -53.01 38.74
CA ARG A 4 -31.80 -52.65 39.99
C ARG A 4 -31.46 -51.29 40.63
N ARG A 5 -32.41 -50.47 41.07
CA ARG A 5 -33.84 -50.64 41.44
C ARG A 5 -34.46 -49.22 41.44
N ARG A 6 -35.57 -48.98 40.72
CA ARG A 6 -37.00 -49.11 41.13
C ARG A 6 -37.50 -47.96 42.02
N THR A 7 -38.34 -47.07 41.46
CA THR A 7 -39.83 -46.92 41.66
C THR A 7 -40.14 -45.99 42.85
N SER A 8 -41.10 -45.07 42.86
CA SER A 8 -42.39 -44.91 42.16
C SER A 8 -43.04 -43.56 42.51
N ALA A 9 -43.90 -43.05 41.61
CA ALA A 9 -45.14 -42.25 41.84
C ALA A 9 -45.02 -40.87 42.55
N SER A 10 -45.75 -39.81 42.23
CA SER A 10 -46.93 -39.56 41.38
C SER A 10 -47.05 -38.03 41.14
N GLU A 11 -47.72 -37.67 40.03
CA GLU A 11 -48.30 -36.38 39.60
C GLU A 11 -48.88 -35.44 40.71
N PRO A 12 -49.13 -34.12 40.47
CA PRO A 12 -49.77 -33.58 39.26
C PRO A 12 -49.32 -32.20 38.71
N SER A 13 -50.01 -31.84 37.64
CA SER A 13 -49.85 -30.77 36.66
C SER A 13 -49.92 -29.30 37.11
N ALA A 14 -49.30 -28.48 36.26
CA ALA A 14 -49.68 -27.13 35.82
C ALA A 14 -49.45 -25.92 36.75
N GLY A 15 -48.68 -24.94 36.25
CA GLY A 15 -48.60 -23.60 36.83
C GLY A 15 -47.40 -22.80 36.32
N VAL A 16 -47.68 -21.75 35.55
CA VAL A 16 -46.77 -21.00 34.67
C VAL A 16 -45.97 -19.89 35.38
N SER A 17 -44.78 -19.61 34.81
CA SER A 17 -44.02 -18.34 34.78
C SER A 17 -43.14 -17.97 35.97
N ARG A 18 -41.83 -17.85 35.71
CA ARG A 18 -40.90 -17.02 36.50
C ARG A 18 -39.96 -16.22 35.61
N ARG A 19 -39.90 -14.91 35.86
CA ARG A 19 -38.76 -14.04 35.58
C ARG A 19 -37.71 -14.18 36.69
N HIS A 20 -36.46 -14.31 36.24
CA HIS A 20 -35.21 -13.70 36.74
C HIS A 20 -34.68 -13.88 38.18
N LEU A 21 -33.33 -13.99 38.17
CA LEU A 21 -32.28 -13.63 39.15
C LEU A 21 -31.65 -14.72 40.05
N LEU A 22 -30.36 -14.99 39.72
CA LEU A 22 -29.14 -15.07 40.54
C LEU A 22 -29.02 -16.02 41.75
N GLY A 23 -27.96 -16.86 41.72
CA GLY A 23 -27.15 -17.18 42.90
C GLY A 23 -26.46 -18.56 42.90
N ALA A 24 -25.12 -18.56 42.72
CA ALA A 24 -24.03 -19.51 43.09
C ALA A 24 -24.35 -20.99 43.44
N THR A 25 -23.55 -22.00 43.08
CA THR A 25 -22.20 -22.22 43.65
C THR A 25 -21.37 -23.26 42.85
N ALA A 26 -20.10 -22.92 42.63
CA ALA A 26 -18.85 -23.71 42.59
C ALA A 26 -18.76 -25.16 42.04
N VAL A 27 -17.87 -25.33 41.05
CA VAL A 27 -16.95 -26.48 40.93
C VAL A 27 -15.54 -25.95 40.60
N LEU A 28 -14.59 -26.26 41.50
CA LEU A 28 -13.13 -26.15 41.37
C LEU A 28 -12.65 -27.04 40.21
N GLY A 29 -11.59 -26.80 39.43
CA GLY A 29 -10.38 -26.00 39.62
C GLY A 29 -9.22 -26.82 39.03
N SER A 30 -8.60 -26.34 37.96
CA SER A 30 -7.28 -26.79 37.50
C SER A 30 -6.55 -25.57 36.94
N ALA A 31 -5.70 -24.98 37.76
CA ALA A 31 -5.00 -23.74 37.48
C ALA A 31 -3.77 -24.00 36.61
N VAL A 32 -3.68 -23.32 35.47
CA VAL A 32 -2.41 -22.99 34.82
C VAL A 32 -2.07 -21.57 35.27
N ALA A 33 -0.90 -21.43 35.91
CA ALA A 33 -0.43 -20.17 36.45
C ALA A 33 -0.16 -19.16 35.32
N VAL A 34 -1.04 -18.16 35.20
CA VAL A 34 -0.77 -16.93 34.47
C VAL A 34 0.03 -16.04 35.41
N THR A 35 1.32 -15.86 35.13
CA THR A 35 2.11 -14.83 35.77
C THR A 35 1.60 -13.47 35.28
N ALA A 36 1.00 -12.71 36.20
CA ALA A 36 0.58 -11.34 35.94
C ALA A 36 1.83 -10.49 35.61
N GLY A 37 1.87 -9.97 34.38
CA GLY A 37 2.82 -8.93 34.00
C GLY A 37 2.56 -7.64 34.80
N PRO A 38 3.57 -6.79 35.01
CA PRO A 38 3.41 -5.57 35.80
C PRO A 38 2.35 -4.64 35.16
N ALA A 39 1.49 -4.09 36.01
CA ALA A 39 0.41 -3.19 35.66
C ALA A 39 0.91 -2.00 34.81
N GLU A 40 0.21 -1.73 33.71
CA GLU A 40 0.44 -0.59 32.83
C GLU A 40 0.26 0.73 33.60
N PRO A 41 1.23 1.67 33.56
CA PRO A 41 0.98 3.01 34.06
C PRO A 41 0.00 3.74 33.11
N ALA A 42 -0.93 4.46 33.73
CA ALA A 42 -2.04 5.15 33.11
C ALA A 42 -1.66 6.03 31.90
N SER A 43 -2.59 6.11 30.95
CA SER A 43 -2.49 6.85 29.69
C SER A 43 -2.14 8.32 29.89
N ALA A 44 -0.98 8.75 29.41
CA ALA A 44 -0.76 10.15 29.09
C ALA A 44 -1.46 10.44 27.75
N ALA A 45 -2.47 11.31 27.79
CA ALA A 45 -3.11 11.82 26.59
C ALA A 45 -2.05 12.41 25.63
N VAL A 46 -2.14 12.05 24.35
CA VAL A 46 -1.38 12.68 23.28
C VAL A 46 -1.84 14.14 23.20
N VAL A 47 -1.06 15.05 23.77
CA VAL A 47 -1.30 16.48 23.60
C VAL A 47 -0.93 16.82 22.15
N LEU A 48 -1.95 17.03 21.32
CA LEU A 48 -1.84 17.56 19.97
C LEU A 48 -1.18 18.94 20.06
N GLY A 49 0.09 19.03 19.65
CA GLY A 49 0.80 20.28 19.54
C GLY A 49 0.08 21.22 18.57
N SER A 50 0.05 22.51 18.89
CA SER A 50 -0.51 23.56 18.04
C SER A 50 0.19 23.61 16.67
N ALA A 51 -0.59 23.92 15.62
CA ALA A 51 -0.09 24.11 14.27
C ALA A 51 1.06 25.13 14.25
N VAL A 52 2.24 24.69 13.79
CA VAL A 52 3.42 25.54 13.59
C VAL A 52 3.31 26.20 12.21
N PRO A 53 3.61 27.50 12.05
CA PRO A 53 3.50 28.19 10.76
C PRO A 53 4.45 27.60 9.69
N MET A 54 4.00 27.60 8.43
CA MET A 54 4.82 27.21 7.27
C MET A 54 6.10 28.05 7.26
N GLY A 55 7.25 27.38 7.29
CA GLY A 55 8.56 28.03 7.38
C GLY A 55 9.42 27.66 6.18
N ASN A 56 9.81 28.69 5.42
CA ASN A 56 10.59 28.63 4.18
C ASN A 56 11.99 27.97 4.40
N LEU A 57 12.07 26.64 4.38
CA LEU A 57 13.30 25.83 4.39
C LEU A 57 14.19 26.07 3.16
N GLY A 58 13.76 26.94 2.25
CA GLY A 58 14.53 27.35 1.08
C GLY A 58 14.60 26.24 0.03
N LEU A 59 13.58 25.38 -0.03
CA LEU A 59 13.51 24.30 -1.00
C LEU A 59 12.62 24.73 -2.14
N THR A 60 13.18 24.82 -3.35
CA THR A 60 12.39 25.13 -4.53
C THR A 60 11.56 23.92 -4.94
N SER A 61 10.30 24.11 -5.32
CA SER A 61 9.49 23.10 -6.01
C SER A 61 9.96 22.81 -7.45
N ALA A 62 11.09 23.38 -7.86
CA ALA A 62 11.63 23.23 -9.19
C ALA A 62 12.19 21.80 -9.40
N VAL A 63 11.63 21.13 -10.41
CA VAL A 63 12.14 19.86 -10.91
C VAL A 63 13.49 20.12 -11.59
N ALA A 64 14.56 19.58 -11.04
CA ALA A 64 15.93 19.72 -11.55
C ALA A 64 16.20 18.78 -12.74
N GLY A 65 15.42 17.70 -12.86
CA GLY A 65 15.53 16.71 -13.92
C GLY A 65 14.31 15.79 -13.91
N ARG A 66 13.98 15.21 -15.06
CA ARG A 66 12.82 14.33 -15.20
C ARG A 66 13.15 13.19 -16.15
N HIS A 67 12.98 11.96 -15.67
CA HIS A 67 12.91 10.78 -16.51
C HIS A 67 11.45 10.45 -16.76
N ARG A 68 11.06 10.50 -18.02
CA ARG A 68 9.68 10.23 -18.42
C ARG A 68 9.41 8.74 -18.50
N ASP A 69 8.24 8.33 -18.04
CA ASP A 69 7.72 6.97 -18.16
C ASP A 69 8.76 5.93 -17.73
N VAL A 70 9.33 6.03 -16.52
CA VAL A 70 10.44 5.15 -16.09
C VAL A 70 10.03 3.68 -16.05
N PHE A 71 8.76 3.44 -15.76
CA PHE A 71 8.09 2.21 -16.11
C PHE A 71 7.58 2.41 -17.54
N ARG A 72 8.45 2.25 -18.57
CA ARG A 72 8.13 2.43 -20.02
C ARG A 72 7.09 1.44 -20.55
N SER A 73 6.44 0.76 -19.61
CA SER A 73 5.37 -0.19 -19.69
C SER A 73 5.66 -1.36 -20.62
N PHE A 74 5.66 -2.53 -19.99
CA PHE A 74 4.88 -3.62 -20.52
C PHE A 74 3.65 -3.11 -21.25
N ALA A 75 3.44 -3.60 -22.46
CA ALA A 75 2.07 -3.79 -22.88
C ALA A 75 1.45 -4.77 -21.87
N LEU A 76 0.67 -4.29 -20.90
CA LEU A 76 -0.43 -5.13 -20.46
C LEU A 76 -1.29 -5.29 -21.68
N THR A 77 -1.14 -6.44 -22.30
CA THR A 77 -2.15 -6.91 -23.18
C THR A 77 -3.35 -7.32 -22.39
N ASN A 78 -3.18 -7.75 -21.11
CA ASN A 78 -4.21 -8.28 -20.20
C ASN A 78 -5.48 -7.47 -20.32
N SER A 79 -6.25 -7.87 -21.32
CA SER A 79 -7.38 -7.12 -21.79
C SER A 79 -8.43 -7.35 -20.74
N SER A 80 -8.74 -6.28 -20.00
CA SER A 80 -9.81 -6.33 -19.03
C SER A 80 -11.09 -6.07 -19.82
N GLY A 81 -12.12 -6.89 -19.62
CA GLY A 81 -13.40 -6.71 -20.31
C GLY A 81 -13.29 -6.89 -21.81
N ILE A 82 -12.91 -8.09 -22.24
CA ILE A 82 -12.97 -8.49 -23.64
C ILE A 82 -14.40 -8.93 -23.94
N GLY A 83 -14.95 -8.50 -25.08
CA GLY A 83 -16.19 -9.06 -25.58
C GLY A 83 -16.40 -8.75 -27.05
N VAL A 84 -17.04 -9.67 -27.75
CA VAL A 84 -17.50 -9.43 -29.12
C VAL A 84 -18.99 -9.12 -29.07
N ILE A 85 -19.35 -7.94 -29.56
CA ILE A 85 -20.75 -7.53 -29.70
C ILE A 85 -21.13 -7.50 -31.18
N GLN A 86 -22.41 -7.70 -31.45
CA GLN A 86 -22.98 -7.50 -32.77
C GLN A 86 -23.89 -6.27 -32.74
N VAL A 87 -23.70 -5.34 -33.69
CA VAL A 87 -24.55 -4.16 -33.88
C VAL A 87 -24.98 -4.14 -35.34
N GLY A 88 -26.25 -4.46 -35.58
CA GLY A 88 -26.74 -4.74 -36.94
C GLY A 88 -26.00 -5.93 -37.55
N THR A 89 -25.38 -5.73 -38.71
CA THR A 89 -24.61 -6.75 -39.43
C THR A 89 -23.12 -6.75 -39.08
N VAL A 90 -22.65 -5.74 -38.35
CA VAL A 90 -21.23 -5.59 -38.02
C VAL A 90 -20.94 -6.15 -36.64
N ARG A 91 -19.83 -6.88 -36.52
CA ARG A 91 -19.32 -7.40 -35.24
C ARG A 91 -18.15 -6.54 -34.80
N TYR A 92 -18.18 -6.14 -33.54
CA TYR A 92 -17.15 -5.31 -32.92
C TYR A 92 -16.53 -6.06 -31.76
N LEU A 93 -15.21 -6.05 -31.70
CA LEU A 93 -14.46 -6.49 -30.55
C LEU A 93 -14.19 -5.26 -29.68
N ALA A 94 -14.61 -5.31 -28.42
CA ALA A 94 -14.27 -4.31 -27.42
C ALA A 94 -13.27 -4.90 -26.42
N THR A 95 -12.29 -4.09 -26.04
CA THR A 95 -11.33 -4.39 -24.99
C THR A 95 -10.99 -3.12 -24.21
N PHE A 96 -10.65 -3.27 -22.93
CA PHE A 96 -10.13 -2.19 -22.09
C PHE A 96 -8.69 -2.48 -21.67
N ASN A 97 -7.82 -1.53 -21.99
CA ASN A 97 -6.43 -1.55 -21.55
C ASN A 97 -6.26 -0.73 -20.28
N ALA A 98 -5.68 -1.35 -19.26
CA ALA A 98 -5.41 -0.67 -17.99
C ALA A 98 -4.05 0.05 -18.00
N GLY A 99 -3.99 1.30 -17.54
CA GLY A 99 -2.76 2.08 -17.37
C GLY A 99 -2.94 3.38 -16.57
N ASP A 100 -1.85 4.08 -16.24
CA ASP A 100 -1.86 5.29 -15.41
C ASP A 100 -2.44 6.49 -16.16
N GLY A 101 -3.68 6.85 -15.82
CA GLY A 101 -4.32 8.11 -16.21
C GLY A 101 -4.90 8.18 -17.62
N ALA A 102 -4.85 7.10 -18.40
CA ALA A 102 -5.44 7.04 -19.73
C ALA A 102 -5.83 5.61 -20.12
N ASP A 103 -6.56 4.90 -19.26
CA ASP A 103 -7.12 3.61 -19.68
C ASP A 103 -7.94 3.82 -20.95
N THR A 104 -7.68 2.98 -21.94
CA THR A 104 -8.30 3.13 -23.25
C THR A 104 -9.35 2.07 -23.43
N VAL A 105 -10.56 2.52 -23.76
CA VAL A 105 -11.50 1.67 -24.46
C VAL A 105 -11.03 1.59 -25.91
N GLN A 106 -10.82 0.40 -26.43
CA GLN A 106 -10.51 0.17 -27.82
C GLN A 106 -11.56 -0.75 -28.42
N VAL A 107 -12.15 -0.32 -29.54
CA VAL A 107 -13.15 -1.05 -30.28
C VAL A 107 -12.63 -1.26 -31.69
N PHE A 108 -12.58 -2.52 -32.11
CA PHE A 108 -12.14 -2.94 -33.42
C PHE A 108 -13.31 -3.57 -34.17
N ASN A 109 -13.28 -3.52 -35.49
CA ASN A 109 -14.09 -4.43 -36.28
C ASN A 109 -13.56 -5.86 -36.08
N ALA A 110 -14.40 -6.74 -35.55
CA ALA A 110 -14.01 -8.09 -35.15
C ALA A 110 -13.64 -9.02 -36.34
N ASP A 111 -14.03 -8.65 -37.56
CA ASP A 111 -13.77 -9.49 -38.73
C ASP A 111 -12.53 -9.08 -39.51
N THR A 112 -12.06 -7.84 -39.33
CA THR A 112 -10.99 -7.24 -40.13
C THR A 112 -9.80 -6.78 -39.30
N GLY A 113 -9.94 -6.62 -37.99
CA GLY A 113 -8.90 -6.08 -37.12
C GLY A 113 -8.78 -4.55 -37.16
N ALA A 114 -9.54 -3.88 -38.03
CA ALA A 114 -9.47 -2.43 -38.17
C ALA A 114 -9.95 -1.72 -36.90
N LEU A 115 -9.15 -0.80 -36.38
CA LEU A 115 -9.53 0.06 -35.25
C LEU A 115 -10.74 0.92 -35.66
N HIS A 116 -11.85 0.76 -34.93
CA HIS A 116 -13.08 1.52 -35.18
C HIS A 116 -13.19 2.75 -34.27
N PHE A 117 -12.84 2.58 -33.00
CA PHE A 117 -12.96 3.65 -32.00
C PHE A 117 -11.95 3.44 -30.87
N ARG A 118 -11.37 4.53 -30.39
CA ARG A 118 -10.59 4.55 -29.15
C ARG A 118 -10.93 5.79 -28.34
N ALA A 119 -10.96 5.66 -27.02
CA ALA A 119 -11.09 6.80 -26.13
C ALA A 119 -10.50 6.52 -24.75
N SER A 120 -10.04 7.60 -24.10
CA SER A 120 -9.54 7.56 -22.73
C SER A 120 -10.67 7.66 -21.72
N THR A 121 -10.49 7.00 -20.57
CA THR A 121 -11.38 7.10 -19.41
C THR A 121 -10.71 7.89 -18.28
N PRO A 122 -11.48 8.43 -17.31
CA PRO A 122 -10.94 9.22 -16.20
C PRO A 122 -10.10 8.42 -15.19
N GLY A 123 -9.98 7.11 -15.37
CA GLY A 123 -9.24 6.18 -14.53
C GLY A 123 -9.49 4.73 -14.99
N LYS A 124 -9.07 3.77 -14.18
CA LYS A 124 -9.05 2.35 -14.55
C LYS A 124 -10.40 1.81 -14.96
N ALA A 125 -10.56 1.48 -16.25
CA ALA A 125 -11.70 0.71 -16.72
C ALA A 125 -11.69 -0.68 -16.07
N ASP A 126 -12.77 -1.06 -15.39
CA ASP A 126 -12.88 -2.39 -14.80
C ASP A 126 -13.36 -3.42 -15.83
N GLY A 127 -12.84 -4.63 -15.67
CA GLY A 127 -12.74 -5.62 -16.74
C GLY A 127 -14.00 -6.37 -17.13
N ASN A 128 -15.19 -5.77 -17.03
CA ASN A 128 -16.43 -6.34 -17.53
C ASN A 128 -17.38 -5.22 -17.97
N PHE A 129 -18.05 -5.38 -19.11
CA PHE A 129 -19.05 -4.44 -19.61
C PHE A 129 -20.37 -5.15 -19.93
N ALA A 130 -21.48 -4.42 -19.85
CA ALA A 130 -22.76 -4.84 -20.41
C ALA A 130 -23.04 -4.06 -21.69
N HIS A 131 -23.83 -4.63 -22.60
CA HIS A 131 -24.26 -3.95 -23.81
C HIS A 131 -25.77 -4.04 -24.02
N ASP A 132 -26.37 -2.96 -24.52
CA ASP A 132 -27.82 -2.88 -24.77
C ASP A 132 -28.28 -3.60 -26.06
N GLY A 133 -27.33 -4.09 -26.85
CA GLY A 133 -27.59 -4.71 -28.16
C GLY A 133 -27.86 -3.71 -29.29
N ARG A 134 -27.94 -2.41 -28.98
CA ARG A 134 -28.01 -1.29 -29.93
C ARG A 134 -26.65 -0.63 -30.17
N GLY A 135 -25.63 -1.11 -29.46
CA GLY A 135 -24.25 -0.67 -29.60
C GLY A 135 -23.78 0.29 -28.50
N THR A 136 -24.53 0.42 -27.40
CA THR A 136 -24.02 1.10 -26.19
C THR A 136 -23.40 0.08 -25.24
N LEU A 137 -22.17 0.33 -24.83
CA LEU A 137 -21.43 -0.42 -23.81
C LEU A 137 -21.44 0.36 -22.49
N TYR A 138 -21.72 -0.32 -21.38
CA TYR A 138 -21.70 0.23 -20.03
C TYR A 138 -20.65 -0.45 -19.18
N PHE A 139 -19.82 0.34 -18.52
CA PHE A 139 -18.72 -0.14 -17.68
C PHE A 139 -18.35 0.92 -16.63
N SER A 140 -17.45 0.57 -15.73
CA SER A 140 -16.94 1.48 -14.69
C SER A 140 -15.48 1.85 -14.94
N SER A 141 -15.12 3.05 -14.49
CA SER A 141 -13.78 3.60 -14.49
C SER A 141 -13.47 4.10 -13.08
N GLY A 142 -12.94 3.23 -12.22
CA GLY A 142 -12.98 3.42 -10.76
C GLY A 142 -14.42 3.59 -10.25
N ALA A 143 -14.70 4.71 -9.59
CA ALA A 143 -16.06 5.07 -9.17
C ALA A 143 -16.89 5.74 -10.29
N ALA A 144 -16.32 6.09 -11.44
CA ALA A 144 -17.08 6.70 -12.54
C ALA A 144 -17.87 5.64 -13.32
N LEU A 145 -19.13 5.93 -13.65
CA LEU A 145 -19.92 5.11 -14.56
C LEU A 145 -19.77 5.69 -15.97
N MET A 146 -19.45 4.84 -16.94
CA MET A 146 -19.12 5.22 -18.30
C MET A 146 -20.03 4.51 -19.31
N ALA A 147 -20.34 5.21 -20.41
CA ALA A 147 -21.03 4.65 -21.55
C ALA A 147 -20.26 4.95 -22.85
N VAL A 148 -20.10 3.94 -23.70
CA VAL A 148 -19.52 4.07 -25.05
C VAL A 148 -20.59 3.74 -26.07
N SER A 149 -20.84 4.67 -26.99
CA SER A 149 -21.65 4.39 -28.18
C SER A 149 -20.73 3.96 -29.32
N VAL A 150 -20.78 2.67 -29.66
CA VAL A 150 -19.99 2.10 -30.76
C VAL A 150 -20.37 2.71 -32.12
N PRO A 151 -21.67 2.84 -32.49
CA PRO A 151 -22.03 3.47 -33.75
C PRO A 151 -21.60 4.93 -33.86
N ASN A 152 -21.80 5.69 -32.78
CA ASN A 152 -21.53 7.14 -32.77
C ASN A 152 -20.06 7.48 -32.46
N ARG A 153 -19.25 6.49 -32.06
CA ARG A 153 -17.85 6.68 -31.67
C ARG A 153 -17.70 7.74 -30.58
N THR A 154 -18.54 7.66 -29.56
CA THR A 154 -18.52 8.58 -28.43
C THR A 154 -18.37 7.84 -27.11
N ILE A 155 -17.70 8.47 -26.16
CA ILE A 155 -17.65 8.07 -24.76
C ILE A 155 -18.21 9.20 -23.90
N ARG A 156 -18.95 8.87 -22.85
CA ARG A 156 -19.40 9.84 -21.85
C ARG A 156 -19.41 9.23 -20.47
N ARG A 157 -19.15 10.06 -19.46
CA ARG A 157 -19.49 9.73 -18.07
C ARG A 157 -21.00 9.85 -17.92
N ILE A 158 -21.64 8.82 -17.40
CA ILE A 158 -23.08 8.81 -17.14
C ILE A 158 -23.39 9.06 -15.66
N GLY A 159 -22.47 8.75 -14.75
CA GLY A 159 -22.68 8.95 -13.31
C GLY A 159 -21.42 8.70 -12.49
N THR A 160 -21.59 8.65 -11.17
CA THR A 160 -20.55 8.24 -10.21
C THR A 160 -21.18 7.35 -9.15
N ALA A 161 -20.43 6.35 -8.69
CA ALA A 161 -20.89 5.42 -7.68
C ALA A 161 -21.26 6.15 -6.38
N PRO A 162 -22.25 5.65 -5.61
CA PRO A 162 -22.63 6.24 -4.33
C PRO A 162 -21.45 6.29 -3.33
N SER A 163 -21.56 7.17 -2.33
CA SER A 163 -20.59 7.24 -1.23
C SER A 163 -20.41 5.87 -0.54
N GLY A 164 -19.17 5.54 -0.19
CA GLY A 164 -18.81 4.23 0.38
C GLY A 164 -18.58 3.12 -0.64
N VAL A 165 -18.77 3.37 -1.94
CA VAL A 165 -18.39 2.47 -3.04
C VAL A 165 -17.16 3.03 -3.74
N THR A 166 -16.07 2.26 -3.76
CA THR A 166 -14.85 2.62 -4.49
C THR A 166 -14.78 1.94 -5.86
N ASN A 167 -15.44 0.78 -6.01
CA ASN A 167 -15.41 -0.01 -7.24
C ASN A 167 -16.80 -0.56 -7.58
N LEU A 168 -17.10 -0.55 -8.87
CA LEU A 168 -18.21 -1.25 -9.49
C LEU A 168 -17.65 -2.38 -10.34
N TYR A 169 -18.22 -3.58 -10.18
CA TYR A 169 -17.73 -4.78 -10.86
C TYR A 169 -18.55 -5.12 -12.11
N GLU A 170 -18.96 -6.38 -12.26
CA GLU A 170 -19.72 -6.85 -13.42
C GLU A 170 -21.02 -6.09 -13.58
N PHE A 171 -21.29 -5.65 -14.81
CA PHE A 171 -22.55 -5.02 -15.20
C PHE A 171 -23.49 -6.02 -15.88
N GLN A 172 -24.79 -5.90 -15.63
CA GLN A 172 -25.85 -6.66 -16.30
C GLN A 172 -27.01 -5.73 -16.67
N ILE A 173 -27.78 -6.07 -17.72
CA ILE A 173 -28.97 -5.31 -18.13
C ILE A 173 -30.20 -6.19 -18.02
N ASP A 174 -31.19 -5.74 -17.26
CA ASP A 174 -32.43 -6.49 -17.05
C ASP A 174 -33.44 -6.32 -18.19
N HIS A 175 -34.60 -6.98 -18.05
CA HIS A 175 -35.66 -6.95 -19.05
C HIS A 175 -36.32 -5.57 -19.23
N GLN A 176 -36.12 -4.65 -18.29
CA GLN A 176 -36.60 -3.26 -18.35
C GLN A 176 -35.54 -2.31 -18.90
N GLY A 177 -34.34 -2.83 -19.22
CA GLY A 177 -33.21 -2.02 -19.66
C GLY A 177 -32.48 -1.32 -18.51
N ARG A 178 -32.75 -1.65 -17.25
CA ARG A 178 -32.03 -1.08 -16.10
C ARG A 178 -30.66 -1.75 -15.96
N LEU A 179 -29.68 -0.98 -15.50
CA LEU A 179 -28.29 -1.40 -15.39
C LEU A 179 -27.99 -1.85 -13.95
N TRP A 180 -27.44 -3.05 -13.78
CA TRP A 180 -27.14 -3.65 -12.49
C TRP A 180 -25.64 -3.82 -12.30
N ALA A 181 -25.11 -3.53 -11.11
CA ALA A 181 -23.68 -3.64 -10.82
C ALA A 181 -23.40 -4.09 -9.38
N GLY A 182 -22.42 -4.98 -9.21
CA GLY A 182 -21.87 -5.35 -7.91
C GLY A 182 -20.88 -4.30 -7.40
N THR A 183 -20.67 -4.23 -6.08
CA THR A 183 -19.88 -3.17 -5.45
C THR A 183 -18.78 -3.67 -4.50
N PHE A 184 -17.81 -2.79 -4.25
CA PHE A 184 -16.86 -2.86 -3.13
C PHE A 184 -16.55 -1.45 -2.60
N PRO A 185 -16.25 -1.28 -1.29
CA PRO A 185 -16.37 -2.26 -0.20
C PRO A 185 -17.77 -2.37 0.39
N ALA A 186 -18.80 -1.78 -0.24
CA ALA A 186 -20.15 -1.75 0.31
C ALA A 186 -20.85 -3.12 0.33
N GLY A 187 -20.40 -4.11 -0.44
CA GLY A 187 -21.00 -5.45 -0.45
C GLY A 187 -22.46 -5.51 -0.91
N ILE A 188 -22.93 -4.53 -1.71
CA ILE A 188 -24.30 -4.43 -2.23
C ILE A 188 -24.33 -4.59 -3.76
N VAL A 189 -25.51 -4.87 -4.31
CA VAL A 189 -25.79 -4.77 -5.74
C VAL A 189 -26.68 -3.54 -5.99
N LEU A 190 -26.24 -2.69 -6.91
CA LEU A 190 -26.91 -1.46 -7.32
C LEU A 190 -27.70 -1.67 -8.61
N CYS A 191 -28.87 -1.04 -8.67
CA CYS A 191 -29.66 -0.85 -9.89
C CYS A 191 -29.60 0.63 -10.27
N LEU A 192 -29.30 0.91 -11.54
CA LEU A 192 -28.91 2.21 -12.05
C LEU A 192 -29.68 2.51 -13.33
N ASP A 193 -30.04 3.77 -13.51
CA ASP A 193 -30.53 4.29 -14.78
C ASP A 193 -29.37 4.38 -15.77
N PRO A 194 -29.42 3.69 -16.93
CA PRO A 194 -28.32 3.68 -17.90
C PRO A 194 -28.11 5.03 -18.61
N SER A 195 -29.11 5.90 -18.63
CA SER A 195 -29.03 7.21 -19.27
C SER A 195 -28.35 8.25 -18.36
N THR A 196 -28.68 8.24 -17.07
CA THR A 196 -28.25 9.25 -16.07
C THR A 196 -27.30 8.72 -15.00
N GLY A 197 -27.02 7.42 -14.97
CA GLY A 197 -26.22 6.76 -13.94
C GLY A 197 -26.78 6.87 -12.52
N ARG A 198 -28.01 7.39 -12.36
CA ARG A 198 -28.65 7.57 -11.05
C ARG A 198 -29.09 6.23 -10.51
N GLU A 199 -28.98 6.08 -9.21
CA GLU A 199 -29.49 4.90 -8.53
C GLU A 199 -31.02 4.87 -8.55
N ILE A 200 -31.55 3.71 -8.93
CA ILE A 200 -32.97 3.38 -8.93
C ILE A 200 -33.31 2.57 -7.67
N ALA A 201 -32.49 1.57 -7.36
CA ALA A 201 -32.68 0.67 -6.23
C ALA A 201 -31.36 0.00 -5.83
N ARG A 202 -31.35 -0.69 -4.68
CA ARG A 202 -30.21 -1.51 -4.24
C ARG A 202 -30.65 -2.70 -3.39
N THR A 203 -29.77 -3.67 -3.24
CA THR A 203 -29.91 -4.73 -2.23
C THR A 203 -29.44 -4.24 -0.85
N PRO A 204 -29.84 -4.92 0.25
CA PRO A 204 -29.05 -4.88 1.48
C PRO A 204 -27.63 -5.47 1.24
N VAL A 205 -26.73 -5.31 2.21
CA VAL A 205 -25.40 -5.94 2.18
C VAL A 205 -25.57 -7.46 2.06
N LEU A 206 -24.87 -8.07 1.10
CA LEU A 206 -24.97 -9.50 0.82
C LEU A 206 -24.23 -10.32 1.90
N GLY A 207 -24.86 -10.48 3.06
CA GLY A 207 -24.32 -11.19 4.23
C GLY A 207 -23.54 -10.29 5.19
N SER A 208 -23.54 -10.66 6.48
CA SER A 208 -22.93 -9.85 7.53
C SER A 208 -21.40 -9.77 7.36
N GLY A 209 -20.85 -8.55 7.39
CA GLY A 209 -19.41 -8.31 7.27
C GLY A 209 -18.82 -8.45 5.85
N ASN A 210 -19.63 -8.81 4.85
CA ASN A 210 -19.17 -8.94 3.47
C ASN A 210 -18.95 -7.56 2.83
N GLN A 211 -17.83 -7.42 2.12
CA GLN A 211 -17.45 -6.19 1.43
C GLN A 211 -17.56 -6.29 -0.10
N TYR A 212 -17.70 -7.50 -0.63
CA TYR A 212 -17.78 -7.78 -2.06
C TYR A 212 -19.18 -8.28 -2.42
N ALA A 213 -19.78 -7.63 -3.39
CA ALA A 213 -20.79 -8.23 -4.27
C ALA A 213 -20.15 -8.36 -5.65
N ARG A 214 -19.78 -9.57 -6.07
CA ARG A 214 -19.00 -9.86 -7.28
C ARG A 214 -19.63 -10.96 -8.12
N GLY A 215 -19.13 -11.12 -9.35
CA GLY A 215 -19.51 -12.21 -10.22
C GLY A 215 -20.98 -12.12 -10.61
N LEU A 216 -21.46 -10.95 -11.03
CA LEU A 216 -22.86 -10.81 -11.44
C LEU A 216 -23.12 -11.47 -12.78
N SER A 217 -24.15 -12.30 -12.84
CA SER A 217 -24.78 -12.76 -14.08
C SER A 217 -26.29 -12.56 -14.01
N ILE A 218 -26.96 -12.65 -15.16
CA ILE A 218 -28.41 -12.53 -15.26
C ILE A 218 -28.98 -13.76 -15.95
N SER A 219 -30.10 -14.27 -15.46
CA SER A 219 -30.84 -15.34 -16.12
C SER A 219 -31.31 -14.92 -17.52
N PRO A 220 -31.52 -15.86 -18.46
CA PRO A 220 -31.93 -15.53 -19.84
C PRO A 220 -33.21 -14.70 -19.96
N ASP A 221 -34.15 -14.87 -19.02
CA ASP A 221 -35.38 -14.07 -18.92
C ASP A 221 -35.15 -12.61 -18.50
N ARG A 222 -33.91 -12.29 -18.11
CA ARG A 222 -33.45 -11.00 -17.60
C ARG A 222 -34.22 -10.50 -16.38
N ARG A 223 -34.79 -11.40 -15.58
CA ARG A 223 -35.56 -11.09 -14.36
C ARG A 223 -34.87 -11.48 -13.06
N THR A 224 -33.83 -12.30 -13.16
CA THR A 224 -33.08 -12.76 -11.98
C THR A 224 -31.60 -12.42 -12.14
N ILE A 225 -31.06 -11.64 -11.20
CA ILE A 225 -29.62 -11.43 -11.05
C ILE A 225 -29.07 -12.48 -10.08
N TRP A 226 -27.93 -13.04 -10.43
CA TRP A 226 -27.13 -13.93 -9.59
C TRP A 226 -25.86 -13.20 -9.18
N ALA A 227 -25.62 -13.08 -7.88
CA ALA A 227 -24.46 -12.38 -7.34
C ALA A 227 -23.72 -13.25 -6.33
N GLY A 228 -22.40 -13.24 -6.40
CA GLY A 228 -21.52 -13.82 -5.40
C GLY A 228 -21.19 -12.83 -4.29
N SER A 229 -20.96 -13.33 -3.06
CA SER A 229 -20.44 -12.51 -1.95
C SER A 229 -19.03 -12.91 -1.51
N GLY A 230 -18.42 -12.05 -0.69
CA GLY A 230 -17.19 -12.31 0.07
C GLY A 230 -16.74 -11.04 0.82
N THR A 231 -15.84 -11.10 1.79
CA THR A 231 -15.34 -12.26 2.54
C THR A 231 -16.08 -12.36 3.89
N GLY A 232 -16.28 -13.58 4.42
CA GLY A 232 -17.04 -13.80 5.65
C GLY A 232 -18.32 -14.60 5.41
N ALA A 233 -18.16 -15.93 5.28
CA ALA A 233 -19.20 -16.87 4.84
C ALA A 233 -19.75 -16.57 3.42
N PRO A 234 -18.91 -16.69 2.38
CA PRO A 234 -19.28 -16.45 0.98
C PRO A 234 -20.46 -17.32 0.55
N ALA A 235 -21.32 -16.77 -0.31
CA ALA A 235 -22.48 -17.47 -0.84
C ALA A 235 -22.87 -16.94 -2.22
N LEU A 236 -23.73 -17.70 -2.89
CA LEU A 236 -24.48 -17.25 -4.05
C LEU A 236 -25.76 -16.57 -3.57
N TYR A 237 -26.16 -15.48 -4.23
CA TYR A 237 -27.40 -14.76 -3.96
C TYR A 237 -28.25 -14.70 -5.22
N ARG A 238 -29.53 -15.03 -5.07
CA ARG A 238 -30.55 -14.84 -6.09
C ARG A 238 -31.30 -13.55 -5.80
N ILE A 239 -31.36 -12.66 -6.78
CA ILE A 239 -31.97 -11.33 -6.68
C ILE A 239 -33.06 -11.21 -7.77
N ASP A 240 -34.30 -11.02 -7.34
CA ASP A 240 -35.41 -10.64 -8.24
C ASP A 240 -35.24 -9.16 -8.59
N VAL A 241 -35.11 -8.82 -9.88
CA VAL A 241 -34.85 -7.44 -10.33
C VAL A 241 -35.99 -6.49 -9.95
N ASP A 242 -37.20 -6.99 -9.79
CA ASP A 242 -38.36 -6.18 -9.40
C ASP A 242 -38.52 -6.10 -7.87
N ARG A 243 -37.79 -6.92 -7.10
CA ARG A 243 -37.79 -6.93 -5.63
C ARG A 243 -36.37 -7.11 -5.06
N PRO A 244 -35.45 -6.17 -5.30
CA PRO A 244 -34.04 -6.32 -4.91
C PRO A 244 -33.80 -6.25 -3.39
N SER A 245 -34.78 -5.80 -2.60
CA SER A 245 -34.65 -5.67 -1.14
C SER A 245 -34.62 -7.01 -0.38
N ALA A 246 -35.00 -8.12 -1.03
CA ALA A 246 -35.08 -9.45 -0.42
C ALA A 246 -34.21 -10.49 -1.16
N PRO A 247 -32.88 -10.32 -1.19
CA PRO A 247 -31.99 -11.27 -1.86
C PRO A 247 -32.01 -12.62 -1.13
N GLN A 248 -32.16 -13.72 -1.88
CA GLN A 248 -32.16 -15.06 -1.33
C GLN A 248 -30.74 -15.62 -1.30
N ARG A 249 -30.22 -15.89 -0.10
CA ARG A 249 -28.91 -16.53 0.10
C ARG A 249 -28.96 -18.02 -0.20
N ILE A 250 -27.99 -18.51 -0.94
CA ILE A 250 -27.80 -19.92 -1.30
C ILE A 250 -26.37 -20.32 -0.90
N PRO A 251 -26.21 -21.10 0.19
CA PRO A 251 -24.89 -21.56 0.65
C PRO A 251 -24.20 -22.41 -0.42
N ILE A 252 -22.88 -22.22 -0.57
CA ILE A 252 -22.05 -23.01 -1.49
C ILE A 252 -21.30 -24.08 -0.67
N PRO A 253 -21.50 -25.38 -0.93
CA PRO A 253 -20.79 -26.44 -0.21
C PRO A 253 -19.28 -26.37 -0.43
N GLY A 254 -18.49 -26.52 0.64
CA GLY A 254 -17.03 -26.59 0.58
C GLY A 254 -16.30 -25.28 0.26
N VAL A 255 -17.03 -24.15 0.15
CA VAL A 255 -16.42 -22.83 -0.05
C VAL A 255 -15.57 -22.43 1.16
N GLY A 256 -14.42 -21.81 0.93
CA GLY A 256 -13.57 -21.31 2.00
C GLY A 256 -14.24 -20.15 2.76
N GLY A 257 -14.07 -20.11 4.09
CA GLY A 257 -14.71 -19.08 4.94
C GLY A 257 -14.32 -17.62 4.58
N ASN A 258 -13.15 -17.45 3.96
CA ASN A 258 -12.60 -16.17 3.51
C ASN A 258 -12.46 -16.08 1.97
N SER A 259 -13.12 -16.99 1.25
CA SER A 259 -13.14 -17.02 -0.21
C SER A 259 -13.91 -15.83 -0.80
N ILE A 260 -13.78 -15.63 -2.10
CA ILE A 260 -14.61 -14.71 -2.87
C ILE A 260 -15.25 -15.49 -4.01
N VAL A 261 -16.56 -15.38 -4.16
CA VAL A 261 -17.24 -15.84 -5.38
C VAL A 261 -16.87 -14.87 -6.50
N SER A 262 -15.94 -15.29 -7.34
CA SER A 262 -15.24 -14.40 -8.28
C SER A 262 -16.00 -14.22 -9.60
N ARG A 263 -16.85 -15.19 -9.97
CA ARG A 263 -17.65 -15.17 -11.19
C ARG A 263 -18.89 -16.05 -11.03
N THR A 264 -19.99 -15.63 -11.65
CA THR A 264 -21.14 -16.51 -11.91
C THR A 264 -21.53 -16.40 -13.38
N VAL A 265 -22.11 -17.47 -13.92
CA VAL A 265 -22.72 -17.48 -15.24
C VAL A 265 -24.02 -18.27 -15.16
N ALA A 266 -25.14 -17.63 -15.50
CA ALA A 266 -26.47 -18.24 -15.47
C ALA A 266 -26.96 -18.55 -16.88
N PHE A 267 -27.31 -19.81 -17.12
CA PHE A 267 -27.92 -20.26 -18.36
C PHE A 267 -29.07 -21.20 -18.05
N GLY A 268 -30.27 -20.88 -18.51
CA GLY A 268 -31.41 -21.80 -18.40
C GLY A 268 -31.59 -22.34 -16.99
N ARG A 269 -31.53 -23.67 -16.85
CA ARG A 269 -31.57 -24.44 -15.59
C ARG A 269 -30.32 -24.37 -14.70
N ARG A 270 -29.21 -23.75 -15.11
CA ARG A 270 -27.89 -23.85 -14.43
C ARG A 270 -27.32 -22.49 -14.05
N VAL A 271 -26.66 -22.45 -12.90
CA VAL A 271 -25.73 -21.37 -12.54
C VAL A 271 -24.36 -21.98 -12.25
N PHE A 272 -23.36 -21.57 -13.02
CA PHE A 272 -21.96 -21.92 -12.80
C PHE A 272 -21.33 -20.87 -11.89
N VAL A 273 -20.58 -21.30 -10.88
CA VAL A 273 -20.05 -20.45 -9.82
C VAL A 273 -18.57 -20.76 -9.60
N TRP A 274 -17.71 -19.75 -9.75
CA TRP A 274 -16.28 -19.84 -9.47
C TRP A 274 -16.01 -19.33 -8.07
N HIS A 275 -15.36 -20.16 -7.26
CA HIS A 275 -15.00 -19.85 -5.88
C HIS A 275 -13.75 -20.61 -5.46
N GLU A 276 -13.11 -20.19 -4.38
CA GLU A 276 -12.06 -20.98 -3.74
C GLU A 276 -12.67 -21.89 -2.67
N ASN A 277 -12.27 -23.16 -2.68
CA ASN A 277 -12.65 -24.12 -1.66
C ASN A 277 -11.91 -23.86 -0.33
N SER A 278 -12.18 -24.66 0.70
CA SER A 278 -11.53 -24.54 2.02
C SER A 278 -10.00 -24.67 2.02
N SER A 279 -9.41 -25.27 0.97
CA SER A 279 -7.96 -25.35 0.78
C SER A 279 -7.35 -24.16 0.00
N GLY A 280 -8.18 -23.17 -0.37
CA GLY A 280 -7.75 -22.02 -1.19
C GLY A 280 -7.59 -22.35 -2.68
N LYS A 281 -8.04 -23.53 -3.13
CA LYS A 281 -8.00 -23.92 -4.54
C LYS A 281 -9.24 -23.42 -5.25
N GLU A 282 -9.08 -22.73 -6.38
CA GLU A 282 -10.20 -22.37 -7.24
C GLU A 282 -10.91 -23.62 -7.79
N VAL A 283 -12.24 -23.60 -7.70
CA VAL A 283 -13.14 -24.64 -8.17
C VAL A 283 -14.35 -24.00 -8.86
N VAL A 284 -14.98 -24.77 -9.74
CA VAL A 284 -16.26 -24.40 -10.37
C VAL A 284 -17.34 -25.34 -9.85
N SER A 285 -18.40 -24.76 -9.30
CA SER A 285 -19.59 -25.49 -8.85
C SER A 285 -20.80 -25.15 -9.69
N GLU A 286 -21.67 -26.12 -9.88
CA GLU A 286 -22.91 -26.01 -10.64
C GLU A 286 -24.09 -26.04 -9.67
N TYR A 287 -24.98 -25.06 -9.80
CA TYR A 287 -26.26 -25.03 -9.09
C TYR A 287 -27.39 -25.30 -10.08
N ASP A 288 -28.14 -26.38 -9.84
CA ASP A 288 -29.35 -26.72 -10.60
C ASP A 288 -30.55 -25.96 -10.03
N LEU A 289 -31.19 -25.13 -10.86
CA LEU A 289 -32.29 -24.25 -10.45
C LEU A 289 -33.60 -24.99 -10.16
N VAL A 290 -33.77 -26.20 -10.67
CA VAL A 290 -34.99 -27.00 -10.51
C VAL A 290 -34.86 -27.94 -9.31
N THR A 291 -33.76 -28.69 -9.19
CA THR A 291 -33.53 -29.57 -8.02
C THR A 291 -33.01 -28.81 -6.82
N LYS A 292 -32.52 -27.57 -7.00
CA LYS A 292 -31.92 -26.72 -5.96
C LYS A 292 -30.71 -27.38 -5.30
N SER A 293 -29.96 -28.18 -6.06
CA SER A 293 -28.82 -28.95 -5.58
C SER A 293 -27.51 -28.48 -6.22
N TRP A 294 -26.41 -28.72 -5.51
CA TRP A 294 -25.05 -28.43 -5.98
C TRP A 294 -24.36 -29.67 -6.52
N ALA A 295 -23.53 -29.49 -7.54
CA ALA A 295 -22.58 -30.46 -8.04
C ALA A 295 -21.23 -29.80 -8.32
N ALA A 296 -20.14 -30.58 -8.31
CA ALA A 296 -18.89 -30.15 -8.90
C ALA A 296 -19.06 -30.07 -10.42
N SER A 297 -18.49 -29.05 -11.06
CA SER A 297 -18.64 -28.93 -12.51
C SER A 297 -17.89 -30.01 -13.25
N THR A 298 -18.56 -30.67 -14.21
CA THR A 298 -17.93 -31.63 -15.12
C THR A 298 -17.32 -30.95 -16.35
N VAL A 299 -17.61 -29.66 -16.54
CA VAL A 299 -17.16 -28.87 -17.68
C VAL A 299 -15.71 -28.44 -17.47
N VAL A 300 -14.77 -29.04 -18.20
CA VAL A 300 -13.36 -28.64 -18.21
C VAL A 300 -13.16 -27.42 -19.11
N MET A 301 -12.57 -26.35 -18.57
CA MET A 301 -12.40 -25.09 -19.29
C MET A 301 -11.07 -24.39 -19.01
N THR A 302 -10.59 -23.64 -19.99
CA THR A 302 -9.52 -22.64 -19.95
C THR A 302 -10.15 -21.25 -20.11
N ALA A 303 -9.55 -20.21 -19.50
CA ALA A 303 -9.99 -18.81 -19.60
C ALA A 303 -11.19 -18.34 -18.75
N ARG A 304 -11.71 -19.14 -17.80
CA ARG A 304 -12.91 -18.82 -16.98
C ARG A 304 -14.09 -18.22 -17.81
N SER A 305 -14.23 -18.54 -19.09
CA SER A 305 -15.24 -17.93 -19.98
C SER A 305 -16.04 -18.98 -20.76
N MET A 306 -17.31 -18.65 -21.01
CA MET A 306 -18.31 -19.46 -21.70
C MET A 306 -19.03 -18.55 -22.69
N THR A 307 -19.42 -19.08 -23.85
CA THR A 307 -20.25 -18.31 -24.79
C THR A 307 -21.68 -18.17 -24.27
N GLN A 308 -22.44 -17.23 -24.85
CA GLN A 308 -23.89 -17.34 -24.82
C GLN A 308 -24.34 -18.61 -25.56
N PRO A 309 -25.52 -19.17 -25.24
CA PRO A 309 -26.08 -20.29 -25.99
C PRO A 309 -26.29 -19.92 -27.47
N ASP A 310 -26.00 -20.85 -28.37
CA ASP A 310 -26.38 -20.71 -29.78
C ASP A 310 -27.88 -20.95 -30.01
N SER A 311 -28.32 -20.88 -31.26
CA SER A 311 -29.72 -21.11 -31.64
C SER A 311 -30.24 -22.52 -31.32
N GLN A 312 -29.34 -23.47 -31.02
CA GLN A 312 -29.68 -24.84 -30.62
C GLN A 312 -29.51 -25.06 -29.10
N GLY A 313 -29.24 -23.99 -28.34
CA GLY A 313 -29.07 -24.02 -26.90
C GLY A 313 -27.69 -24.48 -26.44
N TYR A 314 -26.71 -24.66 -27.34
CA TYR A 314 -25.36 -25.09 -26.97
C TYR A 314 -24.51 -23.91 -26.48
N VAL A 315 -23.85 -24.11 -25.35
CA VAL A 315 -22.79 -23.26 -24.81
C VAL A 315 -21.44 -23.86 -25.19
N TYR A 316 -20.51 -23.04 -25.65
CA TYR A 316 -19.18 -23.46 -26.08
C TYR A 316 -18.11 -23.04 -25.08
N VAL A 317 -17.13 -23.91 -24.86
CA VAL A 317 -15.97 -23.67 -24.00
C VAL A 317 -14.71 -24.21 -24.64
N ASN A 318 -13.58 -23.53 -24.43
CA ASN A 318 -12.27 -24.11 -24.68
C ASN A 318 -11.82 -24.84 -23.43
N GLY A 319 -11.48 -26.13 -23.49
CA GLY A 319 -10.83 -26.85 -22.41
C GLY A 319 -9.45 -27.35 -22.86
N TYR A 320 -8.43 -26.50 -22.70
CA TYR A 320 -7.02 -26.80 -23.00
C TYR A 320 -6.75 -27.16 -24.46
N GLY A 321 -7.30 -26.38 -25.39
CA GLY A 321 -7.13 -26.58 -26.84
C GLY A 321 -8.12 -27.55 -27.46
N VAL A 322 -9.20 -27.87 -26.74
CA VAL A 322 -10.29 -28.70 -27.23
C VAL A 322 -11.58 -27.91 -27.09
N LEU A 323 -12.25 -27.66 -28.21
CA LEU A 323 -13.57 -27.04 -28.23
C LEU A 323 -14.58 -28.06 -27.76
N ARG A 324 -15.29 -27.70 -26.69
CA ARG A 324 -16.38 -28.50 -26.15
C ARG A 324 -17.66 -27.70 -26.16
N ARG A 325 -18.78 -28.39 -26.22
CA ARG A 325 -20.10 -27.79 -26.06
C ARG A 325 -20.98 -28.64 -25.15
N PHE A 326 -21.97 -28.00 -24.57
CA PHE A 326 -22.99 -28.67 -23.76
C PHE A 326 -24.28 -27.85 -23.75
N ARG A 327 -25.40 -28.47 -23.38
CA ARG A 327 -26.66 -27.77 -23.16
C ARG A 327 -26.91 -27.59 -21.66
N PRO A 328 -27.04 -26.36 -21.17
CA PRO A 328 -27.27 -26.10 -19.74
C PRO A 328 -28.70 -26.45 -19.29
N GLU A 329 -29.64 -26.60 -20.22
CA GLU A 329 -31.02 -26.99 -19.90
C GLU A 329 -31.19 -28.49 -19.61
N ASP A 330 -30.22 -29.31 -20.05
CA ASP A 330 -30.31 -30.76 -19.91
C ASP A 330 -30.27 -31.16 -18.42
N PRO A 331 -31.13 -32.09 -17.97
CA PRO A 331 -31.13 -32.56 -16.58
C PRO A 331 -29.77 -33.09 -16.12
N GLN A 332 -29.00 -33.67 -17.03
CA GLN A 332 -27.61 -34.09 -16.84
C GLN A 332 -26.77 -33.46 -17.95
N ILE A 333 -25.70 -32.75 -17.58
CA ILE A 333 -24.83 -32.12 -18.57
C ILE A 333 -24.01 -33.21 -19.26
N VAL A 334 -24.24 -33.35 -20.57
CA VAL A 334 -23.39 -34.14 -21.45
C VAL A 334 -22.46 -33.18 -22.18
N VAL A 335 -21.16 -33.31 -21.93
CA VAL A 335 -20.13 -32.48 -22.58
C VAL A 335 -19.66 -33.16 -23.87
N GLU A 336 -19.97 -32.54 -25.00
CA GLU A 336 -19.58 -33.01 -26.33
C GLU A 336 -18.24 -32.37 -26.74
N THR A 337 -17.33 -33.18 -27.28
CA THR A 337 -16.14 -32.66 -27.96
C THR A 337 -16.51 -32.30 -29.39
N VAL A 338 -16.27 -31.04 -29.78
CA VAL A 338 -16.54 -30.54 -31.13
C VAL A 338 -15.32 -30.72 -32.03
N GLY A 339 -14.14 -30.38 -31.51
CA GLY A 339 -12.89 -30.45 -32.28
C GLY A 339 -11.70 -29.90 -31.52
N THR A 340 -10.53 -29.96 -32.15
CA THR A 340 -9.31 -29.34 -31.62
C THR A 340 -9.26 -27.87 -32.01
N LEU A 341 -8.64 -27.08 -31.14
CA LEU A 341 -8.42 -25.66 -31.35
C LEU A 341 -6.93 -25.42 -31.62
N PRO A 342 -6.59 -24.46 -32.49
CA PRO A 342 -5.19 -24.11 -32.73
C PRO A 342 -4.51 -23.60 -31.46
N GLN A 343 -5.27 -23.00 -30.55
CA GLN A 343 -4.78 -22.35 -29.34
C GLN A 343 -5.18 -23.12 -28.09
N ARG A 344 -4.18 -23.56 -27.32
CA ARG A 344 -4.41 -24.27 -26.04
C ARG A 344 -4.92 -23.35 -24.93
N TYR A 345 -4.42 -22.12 -24.92
CA TYR A 345 -4.77 -21.10 -23.94
C TYR A 345 -5.44 -19.95 -24.65
N THR A 346 -6.70 -19.69 -24.30
CA THR A 346 -7.44 -18.50 -24.73
C THR A 346 -7.63 -17.57 -23.54
N VAL A 347 -7.84 -16.28 -23.79
CA VAL A 347 -8.23 -15.31 -22.76
C VAL A 347 -9.75 -15.11 -22.72
N HIS A 348 -10.43 -15.33 -23.84
CA HIS A 348 -11.90 -15.31 -23.91
C HIS A 348 -12.42 -16.10 -25.12
N ILE A 349 -13.62 -16.69 -25.01
CA ILE A 349 -14.40 -17.21 -26.13
C ILE A 349 -15.75 -16.48 -26.22
N ALA A 350 -16.11 -15.99 -27.40
CA ALA A 350 -17.39 -15.32 -27.65
C ALA A 350 -18.15 -15.95 -28.83
N LEU A 351 -19.48 -15.85 -28.82
CA LEU A 351 -20.35 -16.24 -29.92
C LEU A 351 -21.07 -14.99 -30.44
N ALA A 352 -20.85 -14.62 -31.70
CA ALA A 352 -21.51 -13.48 -32.34
C ALA A 352 -21.76 -13.77 -33.82
N GLY A 353 -22.97 -13.49 -34.31
CA GLY A 353 -23.36 -13.78 -35.70
C GLY A 353 -23.21 -15.25 -36.10
N GLY A 354 -23.43 -16.19 -35.16
CA GLY A 354 -23.26 -17.63 -35.38
C GLY A 354 -21.80 -18.07 -35.56
N LYS A 355 -20.82 -17.21 -35.26
CA LYS A 355 -19.39 -17.52 -35.31
C LYS A 355 -18.78 -17.44 -33.93
N LEU A 356 -17.83 -18.34 -33.68
CA LEU A 356 -17.01 -18.34 -32.48
C LEU A 356 -15.80 -17.45 -32.70
N TYR A 357 -15.43 -16.69 -31.68
CA TYR A 357 -14.23 -15.88 -31.62
C TYR A 357 -13.38 -16.37 -30.45
N LEU A 358 -12.27 -17.02 -30.76
CA LEU A 358 -11.32 -17.50 -29.77
C LEU A 358 -10.20 -16.48 -29.62
N LEU A 359 -10.26 -15.76 -28.53
CA LEU A 359 -9.35 -14.65 -28.27
C LEU A 359 -8.11 -15.17 -27.55
N THR A 360 -6.96 -14.84 -28.11
CA THR A 360 -5.64 -15.09 -27.55
C THR A 360 -4.87 -13.80 -27.46
N GLU A 361 -3.86 -13.78 -26.61
CA GLU A 361 -3.20 -12.56 -26.25
C GLU A 361 -1.69 -12.79 -26.20
N GLY A 362 -0.94 -11.94 -26.91
CA GLY A 362 0.52 -11.88 -26.91
C GLY A 362 0.99 -10.42 -26.83
N ALA A 363 2.30 -10.16 -26.73
CA ALA A 363 2.84 -8.82 -26.49
C ALA A 363 2.33 -7.77 -27.51
N SER A 364 1.50 -6.84 -27.06
CA SER A 364 0.81 -5.78 -27.83
C SER A 364 -0.17 -6.25 -28.92
N VAL A 365 -0.52 -7.54 -28.97
CA VAL A 365 -1.45 -8.10 -29.96
C VAL A 365 -2.51 -8.92 -29.25
N LEU A 366 -3.77 -8.47 -29.34
CA LEU A 366 -4.92 -9.34 -29.15
C LEU A 366 -5.18 -9.99 -30.49
N ALA A 367 -5.40 -11.30 -30.53
CA ALA A 367 -5.71 -12.02 -31.76
C ALA A 367 -7.00 -12.82 -31.57
N ALA A 368 -7.74 -13.02 -32.65
CA ALA A 368 -8.90 -13.90 -32.67
C ALA A 368 -8.83 -14.90 -33.81
N ASP A 369 -8.98 -16.18 -33.46
CA ASP A 369 -9.35 -17.20 -34.42
C ASP A 369 -10.87 -17.23 -34.54
N ARG A 370 -11.39 -16.77 -35.69
CA ARG A 370 -12.82 -16.86 -36.01
C ARG A 370 -13.12 -18.23 -36.58
N MET A 371 -14.12 -18.89 -36.00
CA MET A 371 -14.44 -20.28 -36.30
C MET A 371 -15.95 -20.49 -36.45
N THR A 372 -16.34 -21.57 -37.13
CA THR A 372 -17.70 -22.08 -37.08
C THR A 372 -17.96 -22.79 -35.75
N THR A 373 -19.23 -23.00 -35.41
CA THR A 373 -19.63 -23.84 -34.26
C THR A 373 -19.27 -25.33 -34.42
N ALA A 374 -18.80 -25.74 -35.60
CA ALA A 374 -18.26 -27.06 -35.90
C ALA A 374 -16.72 -27.12 -35.80
N ALA A 375 -16.10 -26.16 -35.11
CA ALA A 375 -14.65 -26.05 -34.95
C ALA A 375 -13.84 -25.84 -36.26
N ALA A 376 -14.46 -25.44 -37.36
CA ALA A 376 -13.71 -25.10 -38.58
C ALA A 376 -13.19 -23.66 -38.48
N GLN A 377 -11.87 -23.48 -38.54
CA GLN A 377 -11.26 -22.15 -38.57
C GLN A 377 -11.54 -21.49 -39.92
N GLU A 378 -12.05 -20.26 -39.88
CA GLU A 378 -12.33 -19.48 -41.09
C GLU A 378 -11.28 -18.40 -41.32
N ARG A 379 -10.81 -17.75 -40.25
CA ARG A 379 -9.91 -16.61 -40.34
C ARG A 379 -9.16 -16.38 -39.03
N HIS A 380 -7.89 -16.02 -39.14
CA HIS A 380 -7.12 -15.40 -38.06
C HIS A 380 -7.12 -13.87 -38.21
N VAL A 381 -7.34 -13.15 -37.12
CA VAL A 381 -7.42 -11.68 -37.11
C VAL A 381 -6.58 -11.12 -35.97
N ASP A 382 -5.62 -10.27 -36.30
CA ASP A 382 -4.83 -9.51 -35.33
C ASP A 382 -5.46 -8.14 -35.07
N TYR A 383 -5.48 -7.75 -33.80
CA TYR A 383 -5.89 -6.43 -33.34
C TYR A 383 -4.66 -5.72 -32.78
N ALA A 384 -4.21 -4.67 -33.48
CA ALA A 384 -3.10 -3.83 -33.04
C ALA A 384 -3.54 -2.97 -31.86
N VAL A 385 -3.43 -3.55 -30.67
CA VAL A 385 -3.82 -2.93 -29.41
C VAL A 385 -2.78 -1.87 -29.03
N VAL A 386 -3.21 -0.62 -28.84
CA VAL A 386 -2.29 0.45 -28.40
C VAL A 386 -1.95 0.22 -26.93
N PRO A 387 -0.66 0.00 -26.57
CA PRO A 387 -0.27 -0.20 -25.19
C PRO A 387 -0.49 1.07 -24.37
N VAL A 388 -0.87 0.91 -23.10
CA VAL A 388 -1.04 2.01 -22.15
C VAL A 388 0.01 1.84 -21.04
N PRO A 389 0.67 2.91 -20.58
CA PRO A 389 1.64 2.78 -19.52
C PRO A 389 1.04 2.27 -18.23
N LEU A 390 1.60 1.20 -17.66
CA LEU A 390 1.22 0.72 -16.34
C LEU A 390 1.63 1.72 -15.25
N ALA A 391 0.75 1.96 -14.28
CA ALA A 391 1.10 2.73 -13.10
C ALA A 391 2.25 2.06 -12.34
N THR A 392 3.27 2.86 -12.02
CA THR A 392 4.38 2.42 -11.16
C THR A 392 3.83 2.03 -9.78
N GLN A 393 3.86 0.74 -9.46
CA GLN A 393 3.44 0.21 -8.18
C GLN A 393 4.57 0.30 -7.15
N SER A 394 5.81 0.06 -7.56
CA SER A 394 6.98 0.05 -6.69
C SER A 394 8.21 0.59 -7.42
N MET A 395 9.09 1.28 -6.70
CA MET A 395 10.34 1.81 -7.22
C MET A 395 11.43 1.81 -6.16
N THR A 396 12.68 1.59 -6.57
CA THR A 396 13.89 1.88 -5.78
C THR A 396 15.04 2.32 -6.69
N ILE A 397 16.03 3.02 -6.14
CA ILE A 397 17.23 3.47 -6.84
C ILE A 397 18.45 2.72 -6.32
N ASP A 398 19.17 2.04 -7.21
CA ASP A 398 20.54 1.60 -6.93
C ASP A 398 21.48 2.78 -7.07
N ARG A 399 21.96 3.24 -5.91
CA ARG A 399 22.87 4.38 -5.77
C ARG A 399 24.22 4.14 -6.42
N ALA A 400 24.74 2.92 -6.37
CA ALA A 400 26.07 2.60 -6.89
C ALA A 400 26.08 2.61 -8.42
N ARG A 401 24.99 2.13 -9.03
CA ARG A 401 24.86 2.04 -10.50
C ARG A 401 24.11 3.22 -11.11
N SER A 402 23.51 4.09 -10.29
CA SER A 402 22.62 5.18 -10.73
C SER A 402 21.44 4.68 -11.57
N THR A 403 20.86 3.55 -11.17
CA THR A 403 19.80 2.85 -11.89
C THR A 403 18.50 2.89 -11.09
N VAL A 404 17.40 3.31 -11.70
CA VAL A 404 16.05 3.16 -11.15
C VAL A 404 15.55 1.76 -11.52
N TYR A 405 15.04 1.03 -10.54
CA TYR A 405 14.29 -0.20 -10.70
C TYR A 405 12.83 0.06 -10.39
N ALA A 406 11.92 -0.38 -11.27
CA ALA A 406 10.49 -0.13 -11.12
C ALA A 406 9.65 -1.36 -11.51
N GLY A 407 8.57 -1.57 -10.75
CA GLY A 407 7.53 -2.56 -10.99
C GLY A 407 6.18 -1.90 -11.19
N GLY A 408 5.37 -2.45 -12.09
CA GLY A 408 4.05 -1.92 -12.43
C GLY A 408 2.94 -2.60 -11.66
N PHE A 409 1.80 -1.93 -11.50
CA PHE A 409 0.59 -2.54 -10.97
C PHE A 409 0.11 -3.66 -11.90
N LYS A 410 -0.03 -4.89 -11.40
CA LYS A 410 -0.21 -6.10 -12.23
C LYS A 410 0.86 -6.31 -13.31
N GLY A 411 2.05 -5.74 -13.14
CA GLY A 411 3.17 -5.99 -14.05
C GLY A 411 3.60 -7.46 -14.04
N ASP A 412 4.34 -7.87 -15.07
CA ASP A 412 4.88 -9.23 -15.22
C ASP A 412 6.41 -9.22 -15.22
N GLY A 413 6.99 -8.59 -14.19
CA GLY A 413 8.44 -8.44 -14.08
C GLY A 413 8.90 -7.06 -13.63
N LEU A 414 10.14 -6.74 -13.97
CA LEU A 414 10.90 -5.59 -13.49
C LEU A 414 11.48 -4.82 -14.68
N CYS A 415 11.45 -3.49 -14.63
CA CYS A 415 12.24 -2.68 -15.54
C CYS A 415 13.37 -1.94 -14.81
N SER A 416 14.43 -1.62 -15.56
CA SER A 416 15.49 -0.72 -15.13
C SER A 416 15.63 0.46 -16.08
N THR A 417 15.86 1.64 -15.52
CA THR A 417 16.20 2.87 -16.25
C THR A 417 17.48 3.46 -15.67
N GLN A 418 18.50 3.62 -16.49
CA GLN A 418 19.74 4.29 -16.09
C GLN A 418 19.54 5.80 -16.04
N LEU A 419 19.80 6.43 -14.89
CA LEU A 419 19.52 7.85 -14.66
C LEU A 419 20.43 8.78 -15.47
N THR A 420 21.62 8.32 -15.86
CA THR A 420 22.56 9.15 -16.63
C THR A 420 22.32 9.09 -18.14
N THR A 421 22.08 7.89 -18.67
CA THR A 421 21.99 7.64 -20.12
C THR A 421 20.55 7.51 -20.62
N GLY A 422 19.58 7.30 -19.73
CA GLY A 422 18.22 6.92 -20.10
C GLY A 422 18.13 5.52 -20.70
N ALA A 423 19.19 4.70 -20.63
CA ALA A 423 19.16 3.32 -21.09
C ALA A 423 18.11 2.54 -20.32
N PHE A 424 17.24 1.83 -21.05
CA PHE A 424 16.12 1.08 -20.50
C PHE A 424 16.27 -0.41 -20.78
N ALA A 425 15.95 -1.22 -19.79
CA ALA A 425 15.86 -2.66 -19.94
C ALA A 425 14.66 -3.21 -19.19
N HIS A 426 14.20 -4.36 -19.66
CA HIS A 426 13.07 -5.07 -19.11
C HIS A 426 13.50 -6.51 -18.77
N SER A 427 12.95 -7.09 -17.71
CA SER A 427 13.27 -8.45 -17.30
C SER A 427 12.74 -9.50 -18.26
N ALA A 428 13.27 -10.72 -18.20
CA ALA A 428 12.58 -11.85 -18.81
C ALA A 428 11.28 -12.16 -18.01
N PRO A 429 10.18 -12.59 -18.65
CA PRO A 429 8.94 -12.99 -17.97
C PRO A 429 9.12 -14.16 -16.98
N THR A 430 10.23 -14.90 -17.10
CA THR A 430 10.48 -16.15 -16.37
C THR A 430 10.98 -15.98 -14.93
N ALA A 431 10.90 -14.78 -14.34
CA ALA A 431 11.47 -14.50 -13.02
C ALA A 431 10.55 -14.87 -11.84
N GLY A 432 9.30 -15.28 -12.09
CA GLY A 432 8.29 -15.50 -11.03
C GLY A 432 7.89 -14.21 -10.32
N ILE A 433 8.05 -13.08 -10.99
CA ILE A 433 7.76 -11.73 -10.51
C ILE A 433 6.49 -11.25 -11.21
N GLU A 434 5.44 -11.03 -10.44
CA GLU A 434 4.20 -10.42 -10.90
C GLU A 434 4.13 -8.96 -10.40
N GLN A 435 3.06 -8.57 -9.71
CA GLN A 435 2.94 -7.25 -9.14
C GLN A 435 3.92 -7.07 -7.98
N ILE A 436 4.82 -6.10 -8.10
CA ILE A 436 5.82 -5.82 -7.07
C ILE A 436 5.26 -4.84 -6.04
N GLU A 437 5.12 -5.25 -4.78
CA GLU A 437 4.65 -4.37 -3.70
C GLU A 437 5.76 -3.47 -3.16
N ARG A 438 6.93 -4.04 -2.86
CA ARG A 438 8.13 -3.31 -2.42
C ARG A 438 9.41 -3.99 -2.88
N MET A 439 10.45 -3.18 -3.07
CA MET A 439 11.81 -3.64 -3.37
C MET A 439 12.82 -2.94 -2.46
N MET A 440 14.00 -3.53 -2.32
CA MET A 440 15.14 -2.90 -1.65
C MET A 440 16.45 -3.36 -2.29
N VAL A 441 17.32 -2.39 -2.58
CA VAL A 441 18.71 -2.67 -2.96
C VAL A 441 19.54 -2.89 -1.70
N ASP A 442 20.32 -3.97 -1.68
CA ASP A 442 21.25 -4.30 -0.61
C ASP A 442 22.53 -4.94 -1.19
N GLY A 443 23.60 -4.15 -1.22
CA GLY A 443 24.84 -4.52 -1.90
C GLY A 443 24.65 -4.75 -3.40
N ASP A 444 25.03 -5.93 -3.88
CA ASP A 444 24.89 -6.33 -5.29
C ASP A 444 23.55 -7.02 -5.61
N ARG A 445 22.60 -7.02 -4.66
CA ARG A 445 21.31 -7.68 -4.83
C ARG A 445 20.15 -6.70 -4.72
N LEU A 446 19.12 -6.98 -5.51
CA LEU A 446 17.80 -6.38 -5.37
C LEU A 446 16.85 -7.45 -4.81
N TYR A 447 16.25 -7.17 -3.66
CA TYR A 447 15.22 -8.00 -3.04
C TYR A 447 13.85 -7.51 -3.45
N ILE A 448 12.97 -8.43 -3.86
CA ILE A 448 11.70 -8.15 -4.51
C ILE A 448 10.60 -8.92 -3.78
N GLY A 449 9.57 -8.20 -3.35
CA GLY A 449 8.33 -8.76 -2.82
C GLY A 449 7.23 -8.74 -3.87
N SER A 450 6.79 -9.91 -4.33
CA SER A 450 5.80 -10.07 -5.39
C SER A 450 4.45 -10.56 -4.86
N TYR A 451 3.37 -9.99 -5.40
CA TYR A 451 1.96 -10.34 -5.20
C TYR A 451 1.42 -10.99 -6.49
N PRO A 452 0.60 -12.07 -6.40
CA PRO A 452 0.01 -12.67 -5.20
C PRO A 452 0.90 -13.72 -4.50
N SER A 453 0.42 -14.20 -3.34
CA SER A 453 1.00 -15.30 -2.56
C SER A 453 2.39 -15.06 -1.94
N GLY A 454 2.76 -13.79 -1.76
CA GLY A 454 3.93 -13.40 -0.96
C GLY A 454 5.21 -14.07 -1.45
N VAL A 455 5.51 -13.93 -2.74
CA VAL A 455 6.70 -14.51 -3.37
C VAL A 455 7.89 -13.59 -3.10
N ILE A 456 9.00 -14.19 -2.64
CA ILE A 456 10.26 -13.50 -2.41
C ILE A 456 11.24 -13.88 -3.53
N VAL A 457 11.77 -12.88 -4.22
CA VAL A 457 12.77 -13.05 -5.28
C VAL A 457 13.98 -12.18 -4.98
N ASP A 458 15.19 -12.68 -5.25
CA ASP A 458 16.37 -11.84 -5.38
C ASP A 458 16.87 -11.75 -6.83
N HIS A 459 17.50 -10.63 -7.17
CA HIS A 459 18.12 -10.37 -8.47
C HIS A 459 19.57 -9.89 -8.28
N LEU A 460 20.52 -10.52 -8.97
CA LEU A 460 21.94 -10.14 -8.95
C LEU A 460 22.20 -8.98 -9.93
N LEU A 461 22.35 -7.77 -9.39
CA LEU A 461 22.39 -6.51 -10.13
C LEU A 461 23.47 -6.43 -11.22
N PRO A 462 24.72 -6.91 -11.01
CA PRO A 462 25.76 -6.87 -12.04
C PRO A 462 25.41 -7.59 -13.35
N ARG A 463 24.50 -8.57 -13.34
CA ARG A 463 24.13 -9.34 -14.53
C ARG A 463 23.07 -8.63 -15.39
N GLY A 464 22.43 -7.59 -14.84
CA GLY A 464 21.38 -6.83 -15.50
C GLY A 464 20.04 -7.57 -15.59
N VAL A 465 18.95 -6.80 -15.67
CA VAL A 465 17.58 -7.34 -15.56
C VAL A 465 17.19 -8.34 -16.65
N LYS A 466 17.85 -8.31 -17.82
CA LYS A 466 17.52 -9.21 -18.94
C LYS A 466 17.95 -10.66 -18.71
N ASP A 467 18.89 -10.90 -17.79
CA ASP A 467 19.46 -12.22 -17.58
C ASP A 467 18.55 -13.07 -16.68
N PRO A 468 17.86 -14.10 -17.19
CA PRO A 468 16.97 -14.93 -16.36
C PRO A 468 17.73 -15.68 -15.26
N GLY A 469 19.01 -16.01 -15.47
CA GLY A 469 19.85 -16.69 -14.48
C GLY A 469 20.33 -15.79 -13.35
N SER A 470 20.00 -14.49 -13.39
CA SER A 470 20.27 -13.55 -12.31
C SER A 470 19.20 -13.55 -11.21
N TYR A 471 18.05 -14.18 -11.46
CA TYR A 471 16.90 -14.23 -10.55
C TYR A 471 16.87 -15.55 -9.77
N ARG A 472 16.48 -15.46 -8.50
CA ARG A 472 16.23 -16.64 -7.66
C ARG A 472 14.99 -16.41 -6.81
N GLN A 473 13.99 -17.26 -6.98
CA GLN A 473 12.86 -17.33 -6.06
C GLN A 473 13.31 -18.00 -4.76
N LEU A 474 13.22 -17.27 -3.65
CA LEU A 474 13.68 -17.69 -2.34
C LEU A 474 12.58 -18.38 -1.52
N ALA A 475 11.34 -17.92 -1.64
CA ALA A 475 10.19 -18.49 -0.93
C ALA A 475 8.85 -18.07 -1.56
N THR A 476 7.80 -18.83 -1.22
CA THR A 476 6.39 -18.48 -1.45
C THR A 476 5.64 -18.62 -0.12
N LEU A 477 5.17 -17.49 0.42
CA LEU A 477 4.58 -17.46 1.77
C LEU A 477 3.06 -17.72 1.79
N GLY A 478 2.37 -17.60 0.66
CA GLY A 478 0.92 -17.81 0.58
C GLY A 478 0.50 -19.24 0.95
N THR A 479 1.28 -20.24 0.54
CA THR A 479 0.99 -21.66 0.83
C THR A 479 1.48 -22.10 2.21
N SER A 480 2.59 -21.54 2.68
CA SER A 480 3.27 -21.98 3.91
C SER A 480 2.84 -21.20 5.15
N HIS A 481 2.56 -19.90 5.00
CA HIS A 481 2.30 -18.96 6.09
C HIS A 481 1.07 -18.08 5.85
N LEU A 482 0.31 -18.33 4.76
CA LEU A 482 -0.92 -17.62 4.42
C LEU A 482 -0.68 -16.10 4.30
N GLN A 483 0.45 -15.72 3.69
CA GLN A 483 0.82 -14.33 3.42
C GLN A 483 0.73 -14.00 1.94
N SER A 484 0.14 -12.84 1.62
CA SER A 484 -0.08 -12.42 0.23
C SER A 484 0.96 -11.44 -0.29
N ARG A 485 1.58 -10.64 0.59
CA ARG A 485 2.45 -9.53 0.19
C ARG A 485 3.63 -9.39 1.13
N ILE A 486 4.78 -9.06 0.56
CA ILE A 486 5.94 -8.57 1.31
C ILE A 486 5.91 -7.05 1.14
N TYR A 487 5.65 -6.36 2.25
CA TYR A 487 5.29 -4.95 2.25
C TYR A 487 6.34 -4.04 2.89
N ALA A 488 7.33 -4.63 3.57
CA ALA A 488 8.41 -3.89 4.21
C ALA A 488 9.74 -4.63 4.06
N TRP A 489 10.81 -3.86 3.93
CA TRP A 489 12.18 -4.36 3.84
C TRP A 489 13.11 -3.54 4.75
N ALA A 490 14.10 -4.19 5.34
CA ALA A 490 15.21 -3.52 6.00
C ALA A 490 16.51 -4.30 5.84
N SER A 491 17.63 -3.59 5.73
CA SER A 491 18.97 -4.17 5.71
C SER A 491 19.54 -4.19 7.13
N ALA A 492 19.71 -5.38 7.71
CA ALA A 492 20.45 -5.58 8.96
C ALA A 492 21.91 -5.92 8.66
N THR A 493 22.78 -5.99 9.67
CA THR A 493 24.22 -6.25 9.45
C THR A 493 24.49 -7.61 8.78
N SER A 494 23.78 -8.66 9.18
CA SER A 494 24.08 -10.04 8.75
C SER A 494 23.07 -10.65 7.76
N HIS A 495 21.88 -10.06 7.65
CA HIS A 495 20.78 -10.57 6.82
C HIS A 495 19.89 -9.42 6.35
N VAL A 496 18.93 -9.74 5.47
CA VAL A 496 17.84 -8.84 5.08
C VAL A 496 16.58 -9.24 5.82
N VAL A 497 15.75 -8.26 6.19
CA VAL A 497 14.52 -8.46 6.97
C VAL A 497 13.32 -8.05 6.13
N PHE A 498 12.22 -8.77 6.25
CA PHE A 498 10.96 -8.44 5.59
C PHE A 498 9.76 -8.52 6.53
N GLY A 499 8.73 -7.73 6.22
CA GLY A 499 7.44 -7.70 6.89
C GLY A 499 6.31 -7.92 5.89
N THR A 500 5.21 -8.52 6.33
CA THR A 500 4.15 -8.98 5.41
C THR A 500 2.74 -8.49 5.77
N VAL A 501 1.87 -8.65 4.77
CA VAL A 501 0.41 -8.59 4.87
C VAL A 501 -0.16 -9.97 4.52
N PRO A 502 -1.19 -10.45 5.25
CA PRO A 502 -1.70 -11.81 5.13
C PRO A 502 -2.60 -11.96 3.89
N GLU A 503 -3.01 -13.19 3.62
CA GLU A 503 -3.97 -13.52 2.57
C GLU A 503 -5.36 -12.89 2.78
N THR A 504 -6.12 -12.82 1.69
CA THR A 504 -7.50 -12.28 1.66
C THR A 504 -8.36 -12.84 2.80
N GLY A 505 -9.11 -11.94 3.47
CA GLY A 505 -9.99 -12.24 4.60
C GLY A 505 -9.28 -12.56 5.92
N ARG A 506 -7.94 -12.46 6.00
CA ARG A 506 -7.18 -12.73 7.22
C ARG A 506 -6.60 -11.46 7.84
N ARG A 507 -6.43 -11.49 9.17
CA ARG A 507 -5.64 -10.51 9.93
C ARG A 507 -4.28 -11.09 10.28
N GLY A 508 -3.36 -10.24 10.71
CA GLY A 508 -1.99 -10.62 11.08
C GLY A 508 -0.95 -10.11 10.10
N GLY A 509 0.23 -10.70 10.17
CA GLY A 509 1.44 -10.35 9.42
C GLY A 509 2.62 -10.99 10.12
N VAL A 510 3.68 -11.30 9.38
CA VAL A 510 4.87 -11.96 9.92
C VAL A 510 6.12 -11.14 9.64
N LEU A 511 7.10 -11.29 10.52
CA LEU A 511 8.45 -10.81 10.31
C LEU A 511 9.30 -12.01 9.87
N GLY A 512 10.15 -11.82 8.87
CA GLY A 512 11.10 -12.84 8.47
C GLY A 512 12.42 -12.25 8.02
N VAL A 513 13.38 -13.14 7.79
CA VAL A 513 14.73 -12.79 7.34
C VAL A 513 15.17 -13.65 6.17
N VAL A 514 16.06 -13.07 5.38
CA VAL A 514 16.75 -13.72 4.27
C VAL A 514 18.24 -13.70 4.55
N ASN A 515 18.85 -14.88 4.61
CA ASN A 515 20.30 -15.00 4.68
C ASN A 515 20.91 -14.55 3.34
N ARG A 516 21.86 -13.59 3.37
CA ARG A 516 22.46 -13.02 2.15
C ARG A 516 23.25 -14.00 1.30
N SER A 517 23.98 -14.92 1.96
CA SER A 517 24.87 -15.84 1.25
C SER A 517 24.10 -17.03 0.70
N THR A 518 23.22 -17.62 1.50
CA THR A 518 22.50 -18.83 1.11
C THR A 518 21.18 -18.53 0.40
N GLY A 519 20.54 -17.39 0.67
CA GLY A 519 19.16 -17.10 0.27
C GLY A 519 18.10 -17.78 1.13
N ALA A 520 18.50 -18.47 2.21
CA ALA A 520 17.56 -19.17 3.09
C ALA A 520 16.61 -18.18 3.76
N VAL A 521 15.31 -18.49 3.74
CA VAL A 521 14.25 -17.69 4.34
C VAL A 521 13.81 -18.29 5.67
N HIS A 522 13.75 -17.47 6.71
CA HIS A 522 13.20 -17.84 8.02
C HIS A 522 12.10 -16.86 8.43
N VAL A 523 11.01 -17.36 9.02
CA VAL A 523 9.86 -16.56 9.46
C VAL A 523 9.68 -16.71 10.96
N TYR A 524 9.65 -15.58 11.69
CA TYR A 524 9.53 -15.53 13.15
C TYR A 524 8.05 -15.52 13.59
N GLY A 525 7.21 -16.44 13.10
CA GLY A 525 5.81 -16.58 13.52
C GLY A 525 4.97 -15.28 13.55
N GLU A 526 3.85 -15.29 14.27
CA GLU A 526 2.99 -14.11 14.47
C GLU A 526 3.43 -13.30 15.71
N LEU A 527 4.44 -12.44 15.54
CA LEU A 527 4.97 -11.59 16.62
C LEU A 527 3.94 -10.62 17.20
N LEU A 528 3.09 -10.08 16.33
CA LEU A 528 2.08 -9.07 16.65
C LEU A 528 0.74 -9.59 16.13
N PRO A 529 -0.02 -10.33 16.96
CA PRO A 529 -1.29 -10.92 16.53
C PRO A 529 -2.20 -9.89 15.90
N GLU A 530 -2.86 -10.29 14.82
CA GLU A 530 -3.84 -9.49 14.05
C GLU A 530 -3.29 -8.26 13.28
N LEU A 531 -2.05 -7.82 13.54
CA LEU A 531 -1.45 -6.64 12.92
C LEU A 531 -0.55 -7.02 11.73
N SER A 532 -0.69 -6.30 10.61
CA SER A 532 0.25 -6.41 9.49
C SER A 532 1.52 -5.62 9.75
N ILE A 533 2.67 -6.07 9.25
CA ILE A 533 3.97 -5.39 9.39
C ILE A 533 4.29 -4.68 8.08
N VAL A 534 4.22 -3.35 8.08
CA VAL A 534 4.15 -2.52 6.86
C VAL A 534 5.28 -1.50 6.72
N GLY A 535 6.17 -1.39 7.71
CA GLY A 535 7.39 -0.59 7.63
C GLY A 535 8.48 -1.17 8.51
N LEU A 536 9.74 -1.12 8.04
CA LEU A 536 10.90 -1.67 8.74
C LEU A 536 12.15 -0.81 8.55
N THR A 537 12.96 -0.68 9.58
CA THR A 537 14.34 -0.17 9.53
C THR A 537 15.20 -0.98 10.51
N ALA A 538 16.52 -0.98 10.33
CA ALA A 538 17.41 -1.78 11.17
C ALA A 538 18.73 -1.08 11.46
N THR A 539 19.33 -1.44 12.60
CA THR A 539 20.71 -1.11 12.97
C THR A 539 21.31 -2.30 13.72
N GLY A 540 22.47 -2.77 13.29
CA GLY A 540 22.98 -4.05 13.78
C GLY A 540 22.03 -5.20 13.41
N ASN A 541 21.68 -6.02 14.39
CA ASN A 541 20.64 -7.07 14.29
C ASN A 541 19.28 -6.62 14.89
N THR A 542 19.20 -5.39 15.38
CA THR A 542 17.95 -4.84 15.93
C THR A 542 17.14 -4.20 14.82
N VAL A 543 15.91 -4.66 14.70
CA VAL A 543 14.92 -4.20 13.73
C VAL A 543 13.87 -3.38 14.45
N TYR A 544 13.52 -2.24 13.88
CA TYR A 544 12.41 -1.41 14.33
C TYR A 544 11.33 -1.44 13.25
N GLY A 545 10.09 -1.72 13.66
CA GLY A 545 8.99 -1.88 12.72
C GLY A 545 7.73 -1.16 13.11
N THR A 546 6.88 -0.96 12.11
CA THR A 546 5.57 -0.32 12.22
C THR A 546 4.49 -1.23 11.65
N THR A 547 3.26 -1.05 12.13
CA THR A 547 2.14 -1.93 11.79
C THR A 547 0.92 -1.20 11.24
N SER A 548 0.03 -1.97 10.62
CA SER A 548 -1.31 -1.54 10.21
C SER A 548 -2.35 -2.43 10.88
N VAL A 549 -3.47 -1.82 11.29
CA VAL A 549 -4.67 -2.56 11.75
C VAL A 549 -5.38 -3.29 10.60
N ARG A 550 -5.04 -2.95 9.36
CA ARG A 550 -5.62 -3.57 8.17
C ARG A 550 -4.87 -4.84 7.81
N GLY A 551 -5.60 -5.96 7.86
CA GLY A 551 -5.18 -7.26 7.34
C GLY A 551 -5.46 -7.40 5.84
N GLY A 552 -5.31 -8.63 5.32
CA GLY A 552 -5.56 -8.95 3.92
C GLY A 552 -6.95 -8.52 3.46
N LEU A 553 -7.08 -8.22 2.16
CA LEU A 553 -8.29 -7.64 1.57
C LEU A 553 -9.55 -8.40 2.01
N GLY A 554 -10.61 -7.69 2.41
CA GLY A 554 -11.86 -8.29 2.90
C GLY A 554 -11.89 -8.59 4.41
N ALA A 555 -10.75 -8.67 5.09
CA ALA A 555 -10.74 -8.83 6.54
C ALA A 555 -11.29 -7.58 7.24
N ALA A 556 -12.07 -7.77 8.31
CA ALA A 556 -12.39 -6.68 9.22
C ALA A 556 -11.09 -6.15 9.86
N GLU A 557 -10.99 -4.82 10.01
CA GLU A 557 -9.85 -4.16 10.67
C GLU A 557 -9.70 -4.65 12.12
N TYR A 558 -8.46 -4.70 12.59
CA TYR A 558 -8.18 -4.90 14.01
C TYR A 558 -8.77 -3.74 14.83
N ALA A 559 -9.47 -4.07 15.91
CA ALA A 559 -10.21 -3.08 16.69
C ALA A 559 -9.31 -2.11 17.47
N GLY A 560 -8.08 -2.53 17.78
CA GLY A 560 -7.09 -1.69 18.47
C GLY A 560 -6.42 -0.68 17.54
N ASP A 561 -5.25 -0.22 17.97
CA ASP A 561 -4.44 0.77 17.26
C ASP A 561 -3.12 0.17 16.78
N ALA A 562 -2.52 0.83 15.79
CA ALA A 562 -1.24 0.47 15.26
C ALA A 562 -0.14 0.60 16.32
N GLN A 563 0.85 -0.26 16.17
CA GLN A 563 1.98 -0.42 17.08
C GLN A 563 3.31 -0.18 16.36
N VAL A 564 4.28 0.32 17.13
CA VAL A 564 5.70 0.30 16.83
C VAL A 564 6.38 -0.78 17.66
N PHE A 565 7.45 -1.36 17.16
CA PHE A 565 8.20 -2.38 17.91
C PHE A 565 9.70 -2.35 17.63
N ALA A 566 10.46 -2.97 18.53
CA ALA A 566 11.84 -3.37 18.31
C ALA A 566 11.99 -4.87 18.52
N PHE A 567 12.76 -5.51 17.65
CA PHE A 567 12.97 -6.95 17.61
C PHE A 567 14.43 -7.26 17.34
N ASP A 568 14.99 -8.21 18.08
CA ASP A 568 16.34 -8.72 17.84
C ASP A 568 16.24 -10.01 17.03
N THR A 569 16.71 -9.94 15.80
CA THR A 569 16.71 -11.04 14.82
C THR A 569 17.71 -12.14 15.15
N SER A 570 18.77 -11.84 15.93
CA SER A 570 19.76 -12.85 16.32
C SER A 570 19.24 -13.75 17.43
N THR A 571 18.42 -13.22 18.34
CA THR A 571 17.82 -13.98 19.45
C THR A 571 16.38 -14.39 19.18
N GLY A 572 15.74 -13.83 18.16
CA GLY A 572 14.34 -14.06 17.84
C GLY A 572 13.38 -13.42 18.86
N LYS A 573 13.82 -12.40 19.60
CA LYS A 573 13.08 -11.81 20.72
C LYS A 573 12.53 -10.42 20.40
N LEU A 574 11.26 -10.21 20.75
CA LEU A 574 10.67 -8.88 20.83
C LEU A 574 11.31 -8.14 22.01
N LEU A 575 12.00 -7.04 21.73
CA LEU A 575 12.66 -6.21 22.75
C LEU A 575 11.65 -5.30 23.44
N TRP A 576 10.80 -4.65 22.64
CA TRP A 576 9.67 -3.87 23.11
C TRP A 576 8.64 -3.68 22.00
N ARG A 577 7.41 -3.37 22.38
CA ARG A 577 6.37 -2.85 21.49
C ARG A 577 5.62 -1.73 22.19
N ARG A 578 5.06 -0.80 21.42
CA ARG A 578 4.24 0.29 21.95
C ARG A 578 3.11 0.61 21.00
N THR A 579 1.90 0.69 21.55
CA THR A 579 0.72 1.21 20.85
C THR A 579 0.81 2.73 20.75
N LEU A 580 0.48 3.28 19.58
CA LEU A 580 0.28 4.71 19.40
C LEU A 580 -1.22 5.00 19.32
N PRO A 581 -1.85 5.50 20.40
CA PRO A 581 -3.31 5.63 20.47
C PRO A 581 -3.90 6.48 19.34
N GLY A 582 -5.03 6.03 18.80
CA GLY A 582 -5.75 6.71 17.71
C GLY A 582 -5.12 6.55 16.33
N THR A 583 -4.00 5.82 16.21
CA THR A 583 -3.37 5.55 14.91
C THR A 583 -3.83 4.21 14.36
N LYS A 584 -4.25 4.19 13.09
CA LYS A 584 -4.67 2.95 12.41
C LYS A 584 -3.59 2.34 11.53
N GLU A 585 -2.63 3.14 11.09
CA GLU A 585 -1.49 2.66 10.31
C GLU A 585 -0.29 3.58 10.53
N LEU A 586 0.88 2.96 10.64
CA LEU A 586 2.17 3.62 10.80
C LEU A 586 3.09 3.18 9.66
N TYR A 587 3.66 4.15 8.96
CA TYR A 587 4.45 3.91 7.75
C TYR A 587 5.94 3.85 8.03
N GLN A 588 6.75 3.77 6.96
CA GLN A 588 8.20 3.55 6.97
C GLN A 588 8.91 4.27 8.14
N PRO A 589 9.48 3.52 9.10
CA PRO A 589 10.27 4.10 10.18
C PRO A 589 11.64 4.56 9.68
N ILE A 590 12.15 5.66 10.23
CA ILE A 590 13.47 6.23 9.92
C ILE A 590 14.27 6.38 11.22
N LEU A 591 15.44 5.75 11.24
CA LEU A 591 16.39 5.86 12.35
C LEU A 591 17.32 7.05 12.12
N MET A 592 17.42 7.95 13.10
CA MET A 592 18.38 9.07 13.09
C MET A 592 19.02 9.22 14.47
N GLY A 593 20.27 8.77 14.60
CA GLY A 593 20.96 8.73 15.88
C GLY A 593 20.23 7.85 16.90
N SER A 594 19.93 8.40 18.08
CA SER A 594 19.23 7.70 19.17
C SER A 594 17.70 7.84 19.12
N LYS A 595 17.15 8.22 17.96
CA LYS A 595 15.72 8.49 17.78
C LYS A 595 15.14 7.72 16.60
N LEU A 596 13.89 7.33 16.75
CA LEU A 596 13.10 6.69 15.70
C LEU A 596 11.99 7.64 15.27
N TYR A 597 11.84 7.87 13.97
CA TYR A 597 10.78 8.69 13.41
C TYR A 597 9.81 7.79 12.66
N VAL A 598 8.51 7.89 12.95
CA VAL A 598 7.46 7.15 12.26
C VAL A 598 6.43 8.10 11.67
N ALA A 599 5.95 7.83 10.47
CA ALA A 599 4.96 8.66 9.81
C ALA A 599 3.54 8.12 10.01
N THR A 600 2.57 9.03 10.11
CA THR A 600 1.15 8.80 9.81
C THR A 600 0.81 9.48 8.47
N LEU A 601 -0.48 9.55 8.11
CA LEU A 601 -0.94 10.30 6.93
C LEU A 601 -0.66 11.80 7.01
N ASP A 602 -0.64 12.34 8.23
CA ASP A 602 -0.68 13.77 8.51
C ASP A 602 0.37 14.22 9.53
N THR A 603 1.07 13.29 10.17
CA THR A 603 2.08 13.59 11.18
C THR A 603 3.36 12.79 11.00
N VAL A 604 4.43 13.29 11.59
CA VAL A 604 5.64 12.53 11.89
C VAL A 604 5.81 12.52 13.41
N VAL A 605 5.94 11.34 13.99
CA VAL A 605 6.13 11.15 15.43
C VAL A 605 7.58 10.78 15.70
N GLU A 606 8.24 11.59 16.52
CA GLU A 606 9.57 11.31 17.06
C GLU A 606 9.44 10.45 18.31
N LEU A 607 10.12 9.31 18.32
CA LEU A 607 10.09 8.31 19.36
C LEU A 607 11.48 8.09 19.96
N ARG A 608 11.51 7.79 21.26
CA ARG A 608 12.71 7.32 21.93
C ARG A 608 13.02 5.89 21.49
N LEU A 609 14.26 5.65 21.06
CA LEU A 609 14.65 4.37 20.48
C LEU A 609 14.65 3.20 21.49
N SER A 610 14.81 3.48 22.79
CA SER A 610 14.93 2.44 23.83
C SER A 610 13.61 1.76 24.19
N ASP A 611 12.47 2.43 24.01
CA ASP A 611 11.17 1.96 24.50
C ASP A 611 9.98 2.37 23.60
N GLY A 612 10.25 3.07 22.49
CA GLY A 612 9.24 3.59 21.58
C GLY A 612 8.44 4.78 22.12
N ALA A 613 8.78 5.35 23.28
CA ALA A 613 8.00 6.43 23.90
C ALA A 613 7.94 7.68 22.99
N PRO A 614 6.75 8.24 22.72
CA PRO A 614 6.63 9.48 21.98
C PRO A 614 7.34 10.62 22.70
N LEU A 615 8.16 11.36 21.95
CA LEU A 615 8.88 12.53 22.41
C LEU A 615 8.25 13.81 21.84
N ARG A 616 7.97 13.83 20.54
CA ARG A 616 7.40 14.98 19.82
C ARG A 616 6.54 14.50 18.65
N THR A 617 5.51 15.26 18.30
CA THR A 617 4.69 15.03 17.10
C THR A 617 4.71 16.28 16.24
N PHE A 618 5.05 16.11 14.96
CA PHE A 618 5.03 17.16 13.94
C PHE A 618 3.78 17.01 13.10
N VAL A 619 2.89 18.01 13.12
CA VAL A 619 1.66 18.00 12.31
C VAL A 619 1.94 18.65 10.96
N LEU A 620 1.88 17.85 9.89
CA LEU A 620 2.17 18.24 8.51
C LEU A 620 0.90 18.51 7.68
N GLY A 621 -0.27 18.29 8.26
CA GLY A 621 -1.57 18.54 7.65
C GLY A 621 -2.72 18.03 8.52
N SER A 622 -3.92 18.02 7.97
CA SER A 622 -5.13 17.44 8.57
C SER A 622 -5.78 16.52 7.54
N ARG A 623 -5.34 15.26 7.48
CA ARG A 623 -5.82 14.29 6.47
C ARG A 623 -6.56 13.17 7.19
N THR A 624 -7.79 12.89 6.77
CA THR A 624 -8.57 11.74 7.25
C THR A 624 -8.67 10.70 6.14
N GLY A 625 -8.31 9.46 6.44
CA GLY A 625 -8.33 8.36 5.49
C GLY A 625 -8.35 7.03 6.21
N GLN A 626 -8.95 6.02 5.58
CA GLN A 626 -8.91 4.67 6.13
C GLN A 626 -7.49 4.10 6.06
N PRO A 627 -7.07 3.31 7.07
CA PRO A 627 -5.86 2.48 6.98
C PRO A 627 -5.95 1.61 5.72
N GLY A 628 -4.83 1.41 5.03
CA GLY A 628 -4.96 1.02 3.63
C GLY A 628 -3.72 0.65 2.88
N TRP A 629 -2.58 0.46 3.54
CA TRP A 629 -1.31 0.34 2.83
C TRP A 629 -1.09 1.57 1.94
N GLN A 630 -1.51 2.73 2.45
CA GLN A 630 -1.59 3.97 1.69
C GLN A 630 -0.20 4.44 1.25
N ASN A 631 -0.18 5.32 0.27
CA ASN A 631 1.03 5.84 -0.37
C ASN A 631 1.71 6.88 0.49
N VAL A 632 2.30 6.43 1.60
CA VAL A 632 3.17 7.25 2.43
C VAL A 632 4.60 6.73 2.32
N ALA A 633 5.52 7.64 2.02
CA ALA A 633 6.94 7.37 2.00
C ALA A 633 7.64 8.43 2.86
N MET A 634 8.67 8.00 3.59
CA MET A 634 9.51 8.90 4.35
C MET A 634 10.97 8.50 4.19
N ILE A 635 11.86 9.47 4.01
CA ILE A 635 13.30 9.23 3.91
C ILE A 635 14.07 10.38 4.55
N GLN A 636 15.19 10.08 5.20
CA GLN A 636 16.11 11.10 5.70
C GLN A 636 16.88 11.72 4.54
N ILE A 637 16.98 13.05 4.53
CA ILE A 637 17.89 13.75 3.61
C ILE A 637 19.32 13.60 4.15
N PRO A 638 20.25 12.99 3.39
CA PRO A 638 21.58 12.61 3.88
C PRO A 638 22.35 13.75 4.53
N GLY A 639 23.01 13.48 5.65
CA GLY A 639 23.83 14.47 6.36
C GLY A 639 23.03 15.59 7.05
N THR A 640 21.70 15.51 7.08
CA THR A 640 20.85 16.55 7.69
C THR A 640 19.90 15.98 8.76
N THR A 641 19.31 16.88 9.53
CA THR A 641 18.17 16.59 10.43
C THR A 641 16.82 16.71 9.71
N ARG A 642 16.79 16.66 8.37
CA ARG A 642 15.58 16.85 7.58
C ARG A 642 15.02 15.52 7.08
N LEU A 643 13.70 15.41 7.08
CA LEU A 643 12.94 14.28 6.58
C LEU A 643 12.12 14.73 5.37
N ALA A 644 12.20 14.00 4.26
CA ALA A 644 11.23 14.11 3.19
C ALA A 644 10.07 13.15 3.49
N HIS A 645 8.84 13.68 3.54
CA HIS A 645 7.59 12.97 3.82
C HIS A 645 6.63 13.17 2.65
N LEU A 646 6.26 12.07 2.00
CA LEU A 646 5.27 12.06 0.94
C LEU A 646 3.98 11.44 1.47
N ALA A 647 2.86 12.16 1.35
CA ALA A 647 1.54 11.62 1.62
C ALA A 647 0.48 12.29 0.73
N TRP A 648 -0.40 11.49 0.12
CA TRP A 648 -1.51 11.98 -0.74
C TRP A 648 -1.04 12.91 -1.87
N GLY A 649 0.08 12.56 -2.48
CA GLY A 649 0.73 13.34 -3.53
C GLY A 649 1.32 14.67 -3.10
N THR A 650 1.28 14.98 -1.80
CA THR A 650 2.02 16.11 -1.24
C THR A 650 3.36 15.62 -0.70
N LEU A 651 4.46 16.08 -1.30
CA LEU A 651 5.78 15.96 -0.73
C LEU A 651 6.07 17.16 0.18
N THR A 652 6.39 16.87 1.42
CA THR A 652 6.75 17.82 2.46
C THR A 652 8.17 17.54 2.90
N VAL A 653 8.97 18.58 3.18
CA VAL A 653 10.25 18.42 3.86
C VAL A 653 10.14 19.03 5.24
N LEU A 654 10.42 18.23 6.26
CA LEU A 654 10.36 18.59 7.68
C LEU A 654 11.78 18.68 8.24
N SER A 655 12.10 19.77 8.93
CA SER A 655 13.28 19.86 9.79
C SER A 655 12.96 19.35 11.19
N THR A 656 13.53 18.21 11.60
CA THR A 656 13.27 17.65 12.95
C THR A 656 13.93 18.45 14.06
N ALA A 657 14.94 19.27 13.72
CA ALA A 657 15.58 20.18 14.66
C ALA A 657 14.67 21.37 15.03
N THR A 658 13.95 21.93 14.06
CA THR A 658 13.16 23.17 14.24
C THR A 658 11.66 22.93 14.30
N GLY A 659 11.18 21.81 13.77
CA GLY A 659 9.75 21.52 13.56
C GLY A 659 9.13 22.25 12.36
N LEU A 660 9.90 23.08 11.65
CA LEU A 660 9.43 23.76 10.44
C LEU A 660 9.38 22.78 9.27
N TYR A 661 8.41 22.97 8.39
CA TYR A 661 8.28 22.20 7.17
C TYR A 661 7.83 23.06 5.99
N ASP A 662 8.17 22.60 4.79
CA ASP A 662 7.75 23.16 3.50
C ASP A 662 7.09 22.10 2.62
N ARG A 663 6.11 22.51 1.81
CA ARG A 663 5.58 21.69 0.72
C ARG A 663 6.40 21.93 -0.53
N VAL A 664 6.99 20.86 -1.05
CA VAL A 664 7.92 20.91 -2.19
C VAL A 664 7.23 20.48 -3.48
N LEU A 665 6.25 19.57 -3.41
CA LEU A 665 5.54 19.06 -4.58
C LEU A 665 4.10 18.69 -4.21
N THR A 666 3.13 18.92 -5.10
CA THR A 666 1.68 18.69 -4.83
C THR A 666 0.99 17.72 -5.80
N ASP A 667 1.78 17.03 -6.63
CA ASP A 667 1.34 16.03 -7.62
C ASP A 667 2.24 14.78 -7.62
N ALA A 668 2.94 14.52 -6.51
CA ALA A 668 3.72 13.30 -6.35
C ALA A 668 2.81 12.06 -6.32
N HIS A 669 3.37 10.90 -6.61
CA HIS A 669 2.65 9.63 -6.57
C HIS A 669 2.90 8.91 -5.24
N ARG A 670 3.83 7.93 -5.18
CA ARG A 670 3.92 7.00 -4.03
C ARG A 670 5.30 6.78 -3.45
N HIS A 671 6.36 7.02 -4.22
CA HIS A 671 7.72 6.61 -3.88
C HIS A 671 8.70 7.78 -3.86
N LEU A 672 9.63 7.69 -2.91
CA LEU A 672 10.79 8.54 -2.72
C LEU A 672 12.04 7.67 -2.62
N ASP A 673 13.14 8.08 -3.23
CA ASP A 673 14.46 7.49 -2.99
C ASP A 673 15.56 8.53 -3.25
N LEU A 674 16.80 8.17 -2.95
CA LEU A 674 17.99 8.99 -3.12
C LEU A 674 18.95 8.34 -4.11
N ASP A 675 19.59 9.13 -4.97
CA ASP A 675 20.70 8.65 -5.80
C ASP A 675 22.04 8.62 -5.01
N GLY A 676 23.11 8.15 -5.67
CA GLY A 676 24.45 8.08 -5.06
C GLY A 676 25.06 9.43 -4.70
N ALA A 677 24.54 10.54 -5.22
CA ALA A 677 24.92 11.89 -4.85
C ALA A 677 24.02 12.50 -3.76
N GLY A 678 23.07 11.73 -3.23
CA GLY A 678 22.15 12.17 -2.18
C GLY A 678 21.02 13.08 -2.66
N ASN A 679 20.79 13.16 -3.98
CA ASN A 679 19.65 13.94 -4.49
C ASN A 679 18.35 13.20 -4.25
N LEU A 680 17.29 13.93 -3.89
CA LEU A 680 15.96 13.38 -3.68
C LEU A 680 15.24 13.19 -5.01
N TRP A 681 14.71 11.98 -5.20
CA TRP A 681 13.89 11.60 -6.33
C TRP A 681 12.49 11.23 -5.87
N ALA A 682 11.48 11.68 -6.61
CA ALA A 682 10.08 11.39 -6.34
C ALA A 682 9.39 10.87 -7.60
N THR A 683 8.46 9.95 -7.42
CA THR A 683 7.55 9.55 -8.50
C THR A 683 6.48 10.61 -8.71
N VAL A 684 6.18 10.95 -9.96
CA VAL A 684 5.10 11.85 -10.39
C VAL A 684 4.40 11.19 -11.56
N ARG A 685 3.22 10.60 -11.34
CA ARG A 685 2.58 9.68 -12.31
C ARG A 685 3.55 8.54 -12.69
N ASN A 686 3.84 8.35 -13.99
CA ASN A 686 4.82 7.40 -14.50
C ASN A 686 6.26 7.94 -14.55
N ASP A 687 6.46 9.21 -14.21
CA ASP A 687 7.77 9.84 -14.26
C ASP A 687 8.49 9.73 -12.93
N VAL A 688 9.80 9.90 -12.99
CA VAL A 688 10.65 10.11 -11.81
C VAL A 688 11.35 11.45 -11.96
N VAL A 689 11.09 12.33 -10.99
CA VAL A 689 11.60 13.70 -10.97
C VAL A 689 12.70 13.82 -9.94
N LYS A 690 13.81 14.42 -10.36
CA LYS A 690 14.88 14.88 -9.48
C LYS A 690 14.47 16.21 -8.88
N LEU A 691 14.50 16.30 -7.57
CA LEU A 691 14.18 17.53 -6.86
C LEU A 691 15.47 18.27 -6.50
N ARG A 692 15.44 19.59 -6.67
CA ARG A 692 16.54 20.44 -6.24
C ARG A 692 16.48 20.59 -4.72
N MET A 693 17.38 19.90 -4.03
CA MET A 693 17.54 20.02 -2.57
C MET A 693 18.65 21.02 -2.21
N GLU A 694 18.92 21.99 -3.10
CA GLU A 694 19.80 23.09 -2.73
C GLU A 694 19.09 23.92 -1.66
N PRO A 695 19.80 24.35 -0.60
CA PRO A 695 19.39 25.56 0.06
C PRO A 695 19.30 26.62 -1.06
N THR A 696 18.12 27.20 -1.33
CA THR A 696 18.08 28.53 -1.94
C THR A 696 19.16 29.33 -1.21
N GLY A 697 20.09 29.99 -1.91
CA GLY A 697 21.32 30.60 -1.37
C GLY A 697 21.14 31.66 -0.27
N GLN A 698 20.46 31.26 0.79
CA GLN A 698 19.92 31.89 1.97
C GLN A 698 19.73 30.73 2.94
N GLY A 699 20.81 30.29 3.59
CA GLY A 699 20.73 29.25 4.61
C GLY A 699 19.69 29.62 5.68
N ASP A 700 18.95 28.62 6.19
CA ASP A 700 18.18 28.61 7.46
C ASP A 700 17.54 29.93 7.97
N THR A 701 17.13 30.84 7.09
CA THR A 701 16.72 32.21 7.46
C THR A 701 15.21 32.41 7.46
N ALA A 702 14.39 31.36 7.49
CA ALA A 702 12.93 31.47 7.70
C ALA A 702 12.50 31.97 9.09
N TYR A 703 13.46 32.30 9.96
CA TYR A 703 13.12 33.03 11.17
C TYR A 703 12.62 34.43 10.81
N MET A 704 11.32 34.66 10.99
CA MET A 704 10.72 35.98 10.97
C MET A 704 10.91 36.59 12.37
N PRO A 705 11.79 37.60 12.53
CA PRO A 705 11.96 38.23 13.83
C PRO A 705 10.70 39.01 14.20
N PRO A 706 10.40 39.17 15.50
CA PRO A 706 9.22 39.91 15.94
C PRO A 706 9.22 41.36 15.42
N SER A 707 8.05 41.99 15.33
CA SER A 707 7.98 43.42 14.99
C SER A 707 8.46 44.34 16.13
N VAL A 708 8.68 43.77 17.31
CA VAL A 708 9.24 44.42 18.50
C VAL A 708 10.45 43.62 18.96
N SER A 709 11.58 44.29 19.19
CA SER A 709 12.79 43.62 19.64
C SER A 709 12.62 42.99 21.04
N PRO A 710 13.12 41.76 21.28
CA PRO A 710 13.16 41.19 22.63
C PRO A 710 14.20 41.87 23.53
N PHE A 711 15.08 42.72 22.97
CA PHE A 711 16.12 43.44 23.71
C PHE A 711 15.96 44.95 23.56
N ARG A 712 16.12 45.68 24.66
CA ARG A 712 15.93 47.14 24.71
C ARG A 712 16.97 47.93 23.92
N ASP A 713 18.16 47.38 23.72
CA ASP A 713 19.30 48.00 23.05
C ASP A 713 19.51 47.49 21.61
N VAL A 714 18.52 46.79 21.04
CA VAL A 714 18.57 46.30 19.66
C VAL A 714 17.36 46.82 18.89
N SER A 715 17.59 47.63 17.87
CA SER A 715 16.52 48.10 16.96
C SER A 715 16.13 47.01 15.96
N THR A 716 14.85 46.95 15.56
CA THR A 716 14.35 46.00 14.54
C THR A 716 14.90 46.26 13.14
N THR A 717 15.50 47.44 12.92
CA THR A 717 16.17 47.81 11.66
C THR A 717 17.70 47.70 11.74
N GLN A 718 18.24 47.33 12.91
CA GLN A 718 19.69 47.23 13.11
C GLN A 718 20.28 46.04 12.36
N GLN A 719 21.52 46.20 11.89
CA GLN A 719 22.31 45.12 11.32
C GLN A 719 22.38 43.94 12.32
N PHE A 720 22.07 42.74 11.82
CA PHE A 720 21.96 41.49 12.57
C PHE A 720 20.79 41.35 13.56
N TYR A 721 19.78 42.24 13.51
CA TYR A 721 18.58 42.13 14.36
C TYR A 721 17.95 40.73 14.32
N LYS A 722 17.75 40.22 13.11
CA LYS A 722 17.14 38.91 12.85
C LYS A 722 17.90 37.79 13.55
N GLU A 723 19.22 37.77 13.43
CA GLU A 723 20.11 36.77 14.01
C GLU A 723 20.16 36.86 15.54
N MET A 724 20.18 38.06 16.10
CA MET A 724 20.13 38.28 17.55
C MET A 724 18.80 37.82 18.15
N ALA A 725 17.69 38.17 17.50
CA ALA A 725 16.36 37.72 17.90
C ALA A 725 16.22 36.19 17.74
N TRP A 726 16.82 35.59 16.71
CA TRP A 726 16.83 34.14 16.53
C TRP A 726 17.59 33.42 17.65
N LEU A 727 18.79 33.90 18.02
CA LEU A 727 19.57 33.34 19.13
C LEU A 727 18.77 33.37 20.44
N ALA A 728 18.04 34.47 20.68
CA ALA A 728 17.14 34.62 21.82
C ALA A 728 15.97 33.63 21.80
N ALA A 729 15.27 33.53 20.67
CA ALA A 729 14.14 32.63 20.50
C ALA A 729 14.55 31.16 20.67
N ARG A 730 15.76 30.79 20.24
CA ARG A 730 16.35 29.46 20.44
C ARG A 730 16.94 29.25 21.84
N LYS A 731 16.90 30.27 22.71
CA LYS A 731 17.50 30.29 24.05
C LYS A 731 19.02 30.03 24.05
N ILE A 732 19.69 30.22 22.91
CA ILE A 732 21.14 30.03 22.75
C ILE A 732 21.88 31.21 23.37
N SER A 733 21.41 32.44 23.14
CA SER A 733 21.74 33.61 23.94
C SER A 733 20.49 34.07 24.67
N THR A 734 20.64 34.60 25.89
CA THR A 734 19.52 35.08 26.71
C THR A 734 19.60 36.58 26.99
N GLY A 735 20.63 37.26 26.47
CA GLY A 735 20.93 38.64 26.86
C GLY A 735 21.32 38.74 28.33
N TRP A 736 21.09 39.92 28.89
CA TRP A 736 21.38 40.28 30.27
C TRP A 736 20.07 40.47 31.05
N ASP A 737 20.13 40.33 32.38
CA ASP A 737 18.95 40.42 33.26
C ASP A 737 18.26 41.80 33.20
N ASP A 738 18.95 42.83 32.72
CA ASP A 738 18.42 44.19 32.49
C ASP A 738 17.61 44.32 31.18
N GLY A 739 17.48 43.24 30.40
CA GLY A 739 16.77 43.20 29.12
C GLY A 739 17.58 43.70 27.93
N THR A 740 18.91 43.82 28.04
CA THR A 740 19.83 44.19 26.94
C THR A 740 20.51 42.98 26.31
N TYR A 741 20.98 43.10 25.05
CA TYR A 741 21.77 42.11 24.33
C TYR A 741 23.26 42.43 24.34
N ARG A 742 23.62 43.71 24.25
CA ARG A 742 24.98 44.27 24.16
C ARG A 742 25.73 43.79 22.90
N PRO A 743 25.22 44.09 21.68
CA PRO A 743 25.66 43.47 20.43
C PRO A 743 27.12 43.70 20.04
N LEU A 744 27.73 44.78 20.51
CA LEU A 744 29.11 45.13 20.19
C LEU A 744 30.10 44.79 21.32
N ARG A 745 29.62 44.27 22.45
CA ARG A 745 30.49 43.87 23.56
C ARG A 745 31.23 42.58 23.19
N PRO A 746 32.56 42.49 23.36
CA PRO A 746 33.30 41.26 23.12
C PRO A 746 32.73 40.10 23.94
N ILE A 747 32.69 38.91 23.32
CA ILE A 747 32.22 37.67 23.97
C ILE A 747 33.41 37.01 24.67
N ASN A 748 33.24 36.69 25.95
CA ASN A 748 34.20 35.91 26.72
C ASN A 748 34.08 34.42 26.41
N ARG A 749 35.16 33.68 26.65
CA ARG A 749 35.26 32.24 26.33
C ARG A 749 34.27 31.36 27.10
N ASP A 750 33.88 31.77 28.30
CA ASP A 750 32.85 31.11 29.12
C ASP A 750 31.43 31.27 28.53
N ALA A 751 31.07 32.47 28.09
CA ALA A 751 29.80 32.73 27.41
C ALA A 751 29.73 31.99 26.08
N MET A 752 30.84 31.93 25.33
CA MET A 752 30.92 31.08 24.13
C MET A 752 30.68 29.60 24.47
N ALA A 753 31.19 29.11 25.60
CA ALA A 753 30.93 27.74 26.03
C ALA A 753 29.44 27.49 26.23
N ALA A 754 28.77 28.42 26.90
CA ALA A 754 27.33 28.35 27.12
C ALA A 754 26.53 28.37 25.81
N PHE A 755 26.95 29.14 24.82
CA PHE A 755 26.28 29.19 23.51
C PHE A 755 26.43 27.86 22.77
N LEU A 756 27.64 27.30 22.71
CA LEU A 756 27.89 26.02 22.03
C LEU A 756 27.17 24.85 22.71
N TYR A 757 27.16 24.81 24.04
CA TYR A 757 26.44 23.77 24.78
C TYR A 757 24.92 23.85 24.55
N ARG A 758 24.34 25.05 24.54
CA ARG A 758 22.90 25.24 24.26
C ARG A 758 22.57 24.98 22.79
N MET A 759 23.44 25.35 21.87
CA MET A 759 23.34 25.01 20.44
C MET A 759 23.33 23.49 20.23
N ALA A 760 24.06 22.73 21.05
CA ALA A 760 24.07 21.27 21.05
C ALA A 760 22.79 20.62 21.64
N GLY A 761 21.78 21.42 22.00
CA GLY A 761 20.55 20.94 22.63
C GLY A 761 20.66 20.71 24.14
N SER A 762 21.63 21.34 24.81
CA SER A 762 21.85 21.23 26.26
C SER A 762 21.94 19.78 26.75
N PRO A 763 22.85 18.96 26.18
CA PRO A 763 22.92 17.53 26.42
C PRO A 763 23.11 17.21 27.92
N ALA A 764 22.44 16.16 28.41
CA ALA A 764 22.61 15.71 29.79
C ALA A 764 24.10 15.44 30.08
N TYR A 765 24.66 16.15 31.04
CA TYR A 765 26.06 16.07 31.41
C TYR A 765 26.23 16.39 32.88
N THR A 766 26.93 15.52 33.59
CA THR A 766 27.30 15.72 34.99
C THR A 766 28.77 16.15 35.01
N PRO A 767 29.08 17.41 35.36
CA PRO A 767 30.46 17.86 35.40
C PRO A 767 31.21 17.19 36.55
N PRO A 768 32.53 16.96 36.41
CA PRO A 768 33.33 16.31 37.44
C PRO A 768 33.37 17.15 38.73
N ARG A 769 33.64 16.51 39.88
CA ARG A 769 33.80 17.22 41.16
C ARG A 769 35.08 18.06 41.22
N VAL A 770 36.06 17.72 40.39
CA VAL A 770 37.30 18.47 40.18
C VAL A 770 37.29 19.01 38.76
N SER A 771 37.50 20.31 38.61
CA SER A 771 37.50 20.95 37.29
C SER A 771 38.63 20.41 36.40
N PRO A 772 38.39 20.16 35.10
CA PRO A 772 39.45 19.81 34.15
C PRO A 772 40.40 20.99 33.86
N PHE A 773 40.05 22.20 34.32
CA PHE A 773 40.85 23.41 34.19
C PHE A 773 41.08 24.05 35.56
N ARG A 774 42.34 24.35 35.87
CA ARG A 774 42.78 24.88 37.18
C ARG A 774 42.18 26.25 37.51
N ASP A 775 41.92 27.07 36.51
CA ASP A 775 41.39 28.44 36.62
C ASP A 775 39.86 28.51 36.52
N VAL A 776 39.18 27.37 36.65
CA VAL A 776 37.73 27.26 36.61
C VAL A 776 37.23 26.63 37.91
N SER A 777 36.56 27.42 38.74
CA SER A 777 35.90 26.92 39.96
C SER A 777 34.66 26.10 39.61
N THR A 778 34.39 25.03 40.36
CA THR A 778 33.21 24.18 40.15
C THR A 778 31.88 24.86 40.50
N THR A 779 31.93 26.01 41.16
CA THR A 779 30.76 26.83 41.51
C THR A 779 30.58 28.05 40.61
N GLN A 780 31.50 28.32 39.67
CA GLN A 780 31.41 29.51 38.82
C GLN A 780 30.40 29.34 37.69
N GLN A 781 29.95 30.48 37.15
CA GLN A 781 29.05 30.51 36.00
C GLN A 781 29.65 29.76 34.80
N PHE A 782 28.81 29.00 34.12
CA PHE A 782 29.15 28.16 32.96
C PHE A 782 30.18 27.04 33.19
N TYR A 783 30.44 26.66 34.44
CA TYR A 783 31.34 25.54 34.77
C TYR A 783 30.97 24.26 34.01
N LYS A 784 29.68 23.89 34.03
CA LYS A 784 29.16 22.68 33.41
C LYS A 784 29.48 22.66 31.91
N GLU A 785 29.27 23.78 31.23
CA GLU A 785 29.44 23.94 29.79
C GLU A 785 30.91 23.92 29.39
N MET A 786 31.79 24.58 30.17
CA MET A 786 33.24 24.52 29.98
C MET A 786 33.79 23.10 30.18
N ALA A 787 33.34 22.41 31.23
CA ALA A 787 33.72 21.02 31.49
C ALA A 787 33.20 20.07 30.39
N TRP A 788 32.00 20.32 29.88
CA TRP A 788 31.44 19.54 28.77
C TRP A 788 32.25 19.70 27.48
N LEU A 789 32.67 20.93 27.12
CA LEU A 789 33.54 21.16 25.97
C LEU A 789 34.86 20.41 26.10
N ALA A 790 35.43 20.36 27.31
CA ALA A 790 36.64 19.58 27.57
C ALA A 790 36.41 18.08 27.37
N ALA A 791 35.31 17.55 27.93
CA ALA A 791 34.96 16.14 27.81
C ALA A 791 34.68 15.71 26.37
N ARG A 792 34.18 16.62 25.51
CA ARG A 792 33.98 16.39 24.07
C ARG A 792 35.21 16.69 23.21
N GLY A 793 36.32 17.13 23.82
CA GLY A 793 37.53 17.54 23.08
C GLY A 793 37.36 18.81 22.25
N ILE A 794 36.26 19.55 22.42
CA ILE A 794 35.98 20.78 21.67
C ILE A 794 36.91 21.90 22.15
N SER A 795 37.04 22.06 23.47
CA SER A 795 38.08 22.89 24.07
C SER A 795 39.15 22.03 24.72
N THR A 796 40.40 22.30 24.41
CA THR A 796 41.56 21.66 25.05
C THR A 796 42.18 22.51 26.15
N GLY A 797 41.76 23.78 26.27
CA GLY A 797 42.45 24.78 27.09
C GLY A 797 43.89 25.03 26.64
N TRP A 798 44.67 25.66 27.52
CA TRP A 798 46.11 25.80 27.39
C TRP A 798 46.80 24.91 28.42
N THR A 799 47.84 24.20 28.00
CA THR A 799 48.75 23.53 28.91
C THR A 799 49.72 24.55 29.48
N GLU A 800 49.77 24.66 30.80
CA GLU A 800 50.70 25.51 31.52
C GLU A 800 52.03 24.78 31.76
N ALA A 801 53.07 25.52 32.19
CA ALA A 801 54.41 24.97 32.39
C ALA A 801 54.47 23.82 33.42
N ASP A 802 53.55 23.79 34.37
CA ASP A 802 53.42 22.75 35.40
C ASP A 802 52.60 21.52 34.93
N GLY A 803 52.21 21.48 33.64
CA GLY A 803 51.38 20.43 33.06
C GLY A 803 49.88 20.55 33.38
N SER A 804 49.47 21.53 34.21
CA SER A 804 48.06 21.84 34.43
C SER A 804 47.43 22.48 33.19
N ARG A 805 46.10 22.49 33.13
CA ARG A 805 45.36 23.14 32.03
C ARG A 805 44.57 24.34 32.52
N THR A 806 44.56 25.42 31.74
CA THR A 806 43.70 26.60 31.97
C THR A 806 42.70 26.80 30.83
N TYR A 807 41.51 27.32 31.16
CA TYR A 807 40.46 27.62 30.19
C TYR A 807 40.40 29.10 29.82
N ARG A 808 40.83 29.98 30.73
CA ARG A 808 40.81 31.45 30.65
C ARG A 808 39.40 32.00 30.41
N PRO A 809 38.44 31.73 31.32
CA PRO A 809 37.00 31.93 31.10
C PRO A 809 36.62 33.37 30.76
N LEU A 810 37.21 34.34 31.46
CA LEU A 810 36.88 35.76 31.33
C LEU A 810 37.67 36.48 30.23
N GLN A 811 38.54 35.78 29.49
CA GLN A 811 39.21 36.38 28.34
C GLN A 811 38.26 36.40 27.14
N PRO A 812 38.24 37.50 26.34
CA PRO A 812 37.57 37.53 25.06
C PRO A 812 38.04 36.39 24.15
N ILE A 813 37.13 35.83 23.36
CA ILE A 813 37.48 34.77 22.41
C ILE A 813 38.10 35.35 21.13
N ASN A 814 39.32 34.90 20.82
CA ASN A 814 39.97 35.23 19.55
C ASN A 814 39.42 34.37 18.40
N ARG A 815 39.55 34.86 17.15
CA ARG A 815 38.99 34.21 15.94
C ARG A 815 39.54 32.81 15.69
N ASP A 816 40.80 32.57 16.03
CA ASP A 816 41.48 31.27 15.95
C ASP A 816 40.87 30.23 16.91
N ALA A 817 40.68 30.61 18.18
CA ALA A 817 40.06 29.75 19.19
C ALA A 817 38.58 29.48 18.85
N MET A 818 37.86 30.48 18.37
CA MET A 818 36.49 30.31 17.86
C MET A 818 36.46 29.29 16.72
N ALA A 819 37.35 29.42 15.73
CA ALA A 819 37.43 28.48 14.61
C ALA A 819 37.73 27.05 15.08
N ALA A 820 38.65 26.87 16.02
CA ALA A 820 38.96 25.57 16.61
C ALA A 820 37.77 24.94 17.31
N PHE A 821 37.01 25.71 18.09
CA PHE A 821 35.81 25.23 18.78
C PHE A 821 34.73 24.80 17.77
N LEU A 822 34.46 25.63 16.75
CA LEU A 822 33.45 25.33 15.73
C LEU A 822 33.83 24.08 14.91
N TYR A 823 35.09 23.95 14.47
CA TYR A 823 35.55 22.78 13.72
C TYR A 823 35.38 21.48 14.51
N ARG A 824 35.82 21.46 15.77
CA ARG A 824 35.74 20.28 16.63
C ARG A 824 34.31 19.97 17.05
N MET A 825 33.47 21.00 17.21
CA MET A 825 32.04 20.84 17.49
C MET A 825 31.37 20.02 16.38
N VAL A 826 31.59 20.38 15.11
CA VAL A 826 31.05 19.65 13.95
C VAL A 826 31.58 18.23 13.88
N ALA A 827 32.88 18.02 14.08
CA ALA A 827 33.48 16.68 14.08
C ALA A 827 32.95 15.77 15.20
N SER A 828 32.52 16.34 16.34
CA SER A 828 31.97 15.58 17.48
C SER A 828 30.48 15.22 17.36
N THR A 829 29.82 15.62 16.26
CA THR A 829 28.39 15.35 15.99
C THR A 829 28.16 14.33 14.85
N LEU A 830 29.22 13.95 14.14
CA LEU A 830 29.30 12.77 13.28
C LEU A 830 29.63 11.54 14.12
#